data_AF-A0A066RYV9-F1
#
_entry.id   AF-A0A066RYV9-F1
#
_cell.length_a   1.000
_cell.length_b   1.000
_cell.length_c   1.000
_cell.angle_alpha   90.00
_cell.angle_beta   90.00
_cell.angle_gamma   90.00
#
_symmetry.space_group_name_H-M   'P 1'
#
loop_
_entity.id
_entity.type
_entity.pdbx_description
1 polymer ?
#
loop_
_entity_poly.entity_id
_entity_poly.type
_entity_poly.pdbx_seq_one_letter_code
_entity_poly.pdbx_strand_id
1 'polypeptide(L)'
;MRCGRLICLLMILLACAVKAQVYPSTGAAWLFPGGWEEPLSTSRFHSAEAVKQWELHHADLVLGSWQSPALNQQSHVLFPSRLQDLACDSDLQRKWLSRQADLADVDAERLFLHYAEDTRLSWQGLASSSFPELPEPQPRQFLTELNGQFSPANLPVNLLESQSLILIADEPFTVLELEVDRPPAQLLWQSPIGWQLLDVRWQQQGETRYTGYLTMPEGWQPSVLTGATSEAAWTIALRWPQETRVASLRLQPWLTQDANGLFVPGWDPVNDKDQNGLLSDDEFQSRVNLSASARFPYQARVLVRGRHPTSSCAYRVNLSDPAVQNLLIGWYRYHWRREGAAGGYLQQLKPLLTDRNQSVVSGGQLLELPFVAGTPEAEDAYFESLMVVLGMFKRQLSPPVLAADVSGLALWQENAPEVALKGLVDVWVRPRLITPAMGLAKLQQSWQPFALSADGAQRVLMVSMRDGYSDLHPGNSKAWTRDVETGLALYYLFNQPGLTYYHNWGRSLTYDSANTTARDWSRPGLPKNWVYQPFGMLKVDLGIPVAAPKGYKAVWWQAGSLRGDSRKPALGAYPVIPANWFWLYRSGWFSRQPAEGVIARRYTHGLVVYRAVQEAGQQRFQETRPMRISLPGTYEQIFYDGSVSEPINYIELGGYQGAVLRKSEQEK
;
A
#
# COMPACT_ATOMS: atom_id res chain seq x y z
N MET A 1 -54.51 49.56 -2.36
CA MET A 1 -54.36 48.09 -2.37
C MET A 1 -53.46 47.68 -3.53
N ARG A 2 -52.18 47.38 -3.28
CA ARG A 2 -51.27 46.63 -4.15
C ARG A 2 -50.17 46.05 -3.26
N CYS A 3 -50.16 44.73 -3.11
CA CYS A 3 -49.18 43.94 -2.37
C CYS A 3 -47.77 44.12 -2.96
N GLY A 4 -46.81 44.44 -2.09
CA GLY A 4 -45.40 44.52 -2.42
C GLY A 4 -44.79 43.15 -2.66
N ARG A 5 -44.01 43.04 -3.74
CA ARG A 5 -43.04 41.96 -3.96
C ARG A 5 -41.74 42.36 -3.27
N LEU A 6 -41.53 41.87 -2.05
CA LEU A 6 -40.21 41.80 -1.42
C LEU A 6 -39.60 40.46 -1.85
N ILE A 7 -38.82 40.47 -2.93
CA ILE A 7 -37.99 39.31 -3.31
C ILE A 7 -36.79 39.34 -2.37
N CYS A 8 -36.86 38.55 -1.29
CA CYS A 8 -35.72 38.21 -0.47
C CYS A 8 -34.68 37.50 -1.34
N LEU A 9 -33.61 38.23 -1.64
CA LEU A 9 -32.34 37.73 -2.13
C LEU A 9 -31.68 36.91 -1.00
N LEU A 10 -32.21 35.72 -0.72
CA LEU A 10 -31.54 34.75 0.13
C LEU A 10 -30.53 34.02 -0.77
N MET A 11 -29.39 34.67 -1.01
CA MET A 11 -28.19 34.00 -1.50
C MET A 11 -27.82 32.94 -0.48
N ILE A 12 -28.19 31.70 -0.76
CA ILE A 12 -27.65 30.51 -0.12
C ILE A 12 -26.17 30.45 -0.52
N LEU A 13 -25.34 31.16 0.24
CA LEU A 13 -23.91 30.87 0.37
C LEU A 13 -23.82 29.50 1.05
N LEU A 14 -23.85 28.44 0.26
CA LEU A 14 -23.23 27.18 0.67
C LEU A 14 -21.73 27.50 0.80
N ALA A 15 -21.33 27.93 1.99
CA ALA A 15 -19.95 27.94 2.40
C ALA A 15 -19.51 26.47 2.45
N CYS A 16 -19.07 25.92 1.33
CA CYS A 16 -18.08 24.86 1.38
C CYS A 16 -16.93 25.44 2.20
N ALA A 17 -16.77 24.96 3.44
CA ALA A 17 -15.60 25.24 4.23
C ALA A 17 -14.41 24.64 3.47
N VAL A 18 -13.84 25.42 2.56
CA VAL A 18 -12.52 25.15 1.99
C VAL A 18 -11.59 25.22 3.19
N LYS A 19 -11.19 24.06 3.73
CA LYS A 19 -10.13 24.02 4.74
C LYS A 19 -8.95 24.77 4.12
N ALA A 20 -8.54 25.86 4.76
CA ALA A 20 -7.37 26.62 4.33
C ALA A 20 -6.18 25.66 4.34
N GLN A 21 -5.43 25.64 3.24
CA GLN A 21 -4.23 24.81 3.14
C GLN A 21 -3.22 25.24 4.21
N VAL A 22 -2.48 24.28 4.78
CA VAL A 22 -1.40 24.54 5.74
C VAL A 22 -0.38 25.53 5.18
N TYR A 23 -0.09 25.43 3.88
CA TYR A 23 0.83 26.30 3.18
C TYR A 23 0.13 27.08 2.06
N PRO A 24 0.51 28.35 1.81
CA PRO A 24 -0.24 29.24 0.93
C PRO A 24 -0.25 28.81 -0.54
N SER A 25 0.80 28.16 -1.03
CA SER A 25 0.95 27.83 -2.46
C SER A 25 0.84 26.33 -2.78
N THR A 26 0.57 25.48 -1.79
CA THR A 26 0.47 24.03 -1.96
C THR A 26 -0.19 23.36 -0.76
N GLY A 27 -0.86 22.23 -0.97
CA GLY A 27 -1.18 21.32 0.13
C GLY A 27 0.05 20.56 0.61
N ALA A 28 -0.01 20.01 1.83
CA ALA A 28 0.96 19.07 2.37
C ALA A 28 0.32 17.72 2.69
N ALA A 29 1.05 16.64 2.40
CA ALA A 29 0.58 15.29 2.70
C ALA A 29 1.62 14.47 3.49
N TRP A 30 1.11 13.61 4.37
CA TRP A 30 1.90 12.54 5.01
C TRP A 30 1.50 11.18 4.48
N LEU A 31 2.50 10.35 4.19
CA LEU A 31 2.31 8.95 3.87
C LEU A 31 2.78 8.10 5.03
N PHE A 32 1.89 7.26 5.53
CA PHE A 32 2.10 6.32 6.62
C PHE A 32 2.78 6.94 7.85
N PRO A 33 2.28 8.08 8.39
CA PRO A 33 2.82 8.59 9.64
C PRO A 33 2.67 7.54 10.75
N GLY A 34 3.69 7.39 11.58
CA GLY A 34 3.75 6.34 12.59
C GLY A 34 5.17 5.95 12.97
N GLY A 35 5.32 5.21 14.07
CA GLY A 35 6.65 4.84 14.58
C GLY A 35 7.43 6.03 15.15
N TRP A 36 6.73 7.01 15.74
CA TRP A 36 7.36 8.15 16.38
C TRP A 36 8.27 7.70 17.53
N GLU A 37 9.48 8.24 17.55
CA GLU A 37 10.51 7.96 18.54
C GLU A 37 10.89 9.24 19.29
N GLU A 38 11.42 9.10 20.50
CA GLU A 38 12.01 10.25 21.20
C GLU A 38 13.21 10.79 20.41
N PRO A 39 13.21 12.08 20.02
CA PRO A 39 14.33 12.64 19.28
C PRO A 39 15.56 12.84 20.15
N LEU A 40 16.74 12.83 19.54
CA LEU A 40 17.98 13.20 20.25
C LEU A 40 17.95 14.69 20.64
N SER A 41 18.75 15.06 21.65
CA SER A 41 18.81 16.41 22.24
C SER A 41 19.15 17.55 21.28
N THR A 42 19.60 17.24 20.06
CA THR A 42 19.87 18.22 18.99
C THR A 42 18.61 18.59 18.18
N SER A 43 17.51 17.87 18.39
CA SER A 43 16.19 18.19 17.85
C SER A 43 15.54 19.35 18.61
N ARG A 44 14.68 20.10 17.93
CA ARG A 44 13.78 21.09 18.57
C ARG A 44 12.62 20.45 19.35
N PHE A 45 12.42 19.15 19.20
CA PHE A 45 11.33 18.40 19.82
C PHE A 45 11.87 17.62 21.01
N HIS A 46 11.07 17.57 22.07
CA HIS A 46 11.44 16.95 23.34
C HIS A 46 10.78 15.58 23.58
N SER A 47 9.90 15.12 22.68
CA SER A 47 9.23 13.82 22.80
C SER A 47 8.67 13.35 21.45
N ALA A 48 8.37 12.05 21.35
CA ALA A 48 7.66 11.46 20.21
C ALA A 48 6.28 12.12 20.00
N GLU A 49 5.57 12.43 21.08
CA GLU A 49 4.25 13.09 21.00
C GLU A 49 4.38 14.53 20.46
N ALA A 50 5.44 15.26 20.79
CA ALA A 50 5.67 16.59 20.24
C ALA A 50 5.90 16.55 18.71
N VAL A 51 6.55 15.49 18.20
CA VAL A 51 6.72 15.25 16.77
C VAL A 51 5.37 14.93 16.13
N LYS A 52 4.60 14.00 16.70
CA LYS A 52 3.26 13.64 16.22
C LYS A 52 2.33 14.85 16.13
N GLN A 53 2.29 15.67 17.17
CA GLN A 53 1.49 16.90 17.19
C GLN A 53 1.99 17.89 16.13
N TRP A 54 3.31 18.03 15.96
CA TRP A 54 3.84 18.87 14.90
C TRP A 54 3.38 18.38 13.52
N GLU A 55 3.54 17.09 13.20
CA GLU A 55 3.13 16.53 11.91
C GLU A 55 1.63 16.73 11.65
N LEU A 56 0.77 16.56 12.67
CA LEU A 56 -0.68 16.77 12.59
C LEU A 56 -1.04 18.19 12.12
N HIS A 57 -0.31 19.20 12.59
CA HIS A 57 -0.54 20.61 12.23
C HIS A 57 0.14 21.01 10.91
N HIS A 58 0.90 20.10 10.28
CA HIS A 58 1.67 20.35 9.06
C HIS A 58 1.22 19.47 7.87
N ALA A 59 0.00 18.94 7.93
CA ALA A 59 -0.62 18.21 6.83
C ALA A 59 -2.08 18.60 6.57
N ASP A 60 -2.42 18.64 5.30
CA ASP A 60 -3.78 18.78 4.79
C ASP A 60 -4.41 17.42 4.48
N LEU A 61 -3.59 16.44 4.10
CA LEU A 61 -3.98 15.09 3.71
C LEU A 61 -3.06 14.06 4.38
N VAL A 62 -3.62 12.93 4.82
CA VAL A 62 -2.85 11.83 5.38
C VAL A 62 -3.26 10.53 4.72
N LEU A 63 -2.30 9.80 4.19
CA LEU A 63 -2.47 8.46 3.63
C LEU A 63 -1.91 7.46 4.65
N GLY A 64 -2.72 7.03 5.62
CA GLY A 64 -2.22 6.29 6.79
C GLY A 64 -3.13 6.42 8.01
N SER A 65 -2.55 6.56 9.21
CA SER A 65 -3.27 6.66 10.48
C SER A 65 -2.54 7.55 11.47
N TRP A 66 -3.26 8.32 12.29
CA TRP A 66 -2.70 8.91 13.51
C TRP A 66 -2.76 7.98 14.72
N GLN A 67 -3.20 6.73 14.54
CA GLN A 67 -3.44 5.76 15.62
C GLN A 67 -4.41 6.31 16.68
N SER A 68 -5.33 7.18 16.25
CA SER A 68 -6.35 7.80 17.09
C SER A 68 -7.54 8.19 16.22
N PRO A 69 -8.71 7.55 16.40
CA PRO A 69 -9.91 7.89 15.63
C PRO A 69 -10.30 9.37 15.72
N ALA A 70 -10.10 9.99 16.88
CA ALA A 70 -10.41 11.42 17.07
C ALA A 70 -9.50 12.32 16.22
N LEU A 71 -8.20 12.03 16.17
CA LEU A 71 -7.26 12.80 15.32
C LEU A 71 -7.48 12.52 13.84
N ASN A 72 -7.86 11.28 13.50
CA ASN A 72 -8.21 10.91 12.13
C ASN A 72 -9.46 11.64 11.64
N GLN A 73 -10.45 11.91 12.49
CA GLN A 73 -11.62 12.70 12.11
C GLN A 73 -11.28 14.19 11.89
N GLN A 74 -10.29 14.70 12.62
CA GLN A 74 -9.87 16.11 12.53
C GLN A 74 -9.02 16.40 11.27
N SER A 75 -8.21 15.43 10.87
CA SER A 75 -7.34 15.49 9.68
C SER A 75 -7.97 14.72 8.51
N HIS A 76 -7.71 15.09 7.26
CA HIS A 76 -8.32 14.36 6.14
C HIS A 76 -7.55 13.05 5.89
N VAL A 77 -7.90 11.98 6.62
CA VAL A 77 -7.19 10.69 6.59
C VAL A 77 -7.81 9.71 5.60
N LEU A 78 -7.00 9.12 4.73
CA LEU A 78 -7.35 8.01 3.85
C LEU A 78 -6.58 6.75 4.28
N PHE A 79 -7.30 5.68 4.63
CA PHE A 79 -6.67 4.47 5.15
C PHE A 79 -6.15 3.55 4.05
N PRO A 80 -4.97 2.95 4.23
CA PRO A 80 -4.52 1.85 3.38
C PRO A 80 -5.61 0.78 3.27
N SER A 81 -6.01 0.47 2.03
CA SER A 81 -7.12 -0.42 1.74
C SER A 81 -6.62 -1.67 1.01
N ARG A 82 -6.71 -2.82 1.69
CA ARG A 82 -6.37 -4.15 1.17
C ARG A 82 -7.61 -4.83 0.61
N LEU A 83 -7.99 -4.41 -0.60
CA LEU A 83 -9.17 -4.95 -1.28
C LEU A 83 -8.91 -6.33 -1.87
N GLN A 84 -7.67 -6.55 -2.30
CA GLN A 84 -7.35 -7.68 -3.16
C GLN A 84 -6.74 -8.83 -2.34
N ASP A 85 -6.43 -8.62 -1.08
CA ASP A 85 -5.63 -9.51 -0.24
C ASP A 85 -6.19 -9.60 1.18
N LEU A 86 -6.18 -10.82 1.72
CA LEU A 86 -6.49 -11.12 3.12
C LEU A 86 -5.31 -11.86 3.74
N ALA A 87 -5.01 -11.54 5.00
CA ALA A 87 -3.96 -12.21 5.75
C ALA A 87 -4.17 -13.74 5.79
N CYS A 88 -3.08 -14.50 5.70
CA CYS A 88 -3.10 -15.92 6.00
C CYS A 88 -3.44 -16.20 7.47
N ASP A 89 -2.97 -15.33 8.36
CA ASP A 89 -3.40 -15.34 9.76
C ASP A 89 -4.74 -14.60 9.89
N SER A 90 -5.57 -15.02 10.84
CA SER A 90 -6.89 -14.42 11.06
C SER A 90 -6.78 -13.04 11.71
N ASP A 91 -6.47 -12.02 10.90
CA ASP A 91 -6.42 -10.62 11.32
C ASP A 91 -7.83 -10.01 11.47
N LEU A 92 -7.90 -8.76 11.94
CA LEU A 92 -9.19 -8.12 12.22
C LEU A 92 -10.14 -8.10 11.00
N GLN A 93 -9.61 -7.84 9.81
CA GLN A 93 -10.42 -7.77 8.59
C GLN A 93 -10.96 -9.15 8.24
N ARG A 94 -10.09 -10.17 8.25
CA ARG A 94 -10.50 -11.54 7.95
C ARG A 94 -11.51 -12.08 8.97
N LYS A 95 -11.26 -11.89 10.27
CA LYS A 95 -12.21 -12.28 11.34
C LYS A 95 -13.58 -11.63 11.17
N TRP A 96 -13.60 -10.33 10.85
CA TRP A 96 -14.85 -9.63 10.64
C TRP A 96 -15.58 -10.17 9.40
N LEU A 97 -14.88 -10.36 8.29
CA LEU A 97 -15.47 -10.87 7.05
C LEU A 97 -16.03 -12.29 7.24
N SER A 98 -15.26 -13.21 7.81
CA SER A 98 -15.74 -14.59 8.09
C SER A 98 -16.98 -14.57 8.97
N ARG A 99 -16.96 -13.81 10.09
CA ARG A 99 -18.13 -13.69 10.96
C ARG A 99 -19.36 -13.12 10.26
N GLN A 100 -19.18 -12.12 9.40
CA GLN A 100 -20.31 -11.54 8.66
C GLN A 100 -20.79 -12.46 7.54
N ALA A 101 -19.90 -13.28 6.95
CA ALA A 101 -20.25 -14.32 6.00
C ALA A 101 -21.13 -15.37 6.68
N ASP A 102 -20.73 -15.88 7.85
CA ASP A 102 -21.53 -16.83 8.65
C ASP A 102 -22.93 -16.27 8.99
N LEU A 103 -23.00 -15.02 9.43
CA LEU A 103 -24.28 -14.35 9.74
C LEU A 103 -25.17 -14.13 8.51
N ALA A 104 -24.57 -14.11 7.33
CA ALA A 104 -25.26 -13.95 6.05
C ALA A 104 -25.50 -15.27 5.32
N ASP A 105 -25.18 -16.42 5.93
CA ASP A 105 -25.23 -17.75 5.31
C ASP A 105 -24.41 -17.82 4.00
N VAL A 106 -23.24 -17.16 4.02
CA VAL A 106 -22.26 -17.17 2.94
C VAL A 106 -21.07 -17.97 3.41
N ASP A 107 -20.74 -19.04 2.68
CA ASP A 107 -19.52 -19.82 2.92
C ASP A 107 -18.28 -18.90 2.93
N ALA A 108 -17.51 -18.95 4.02
CA ALA A 108 -16.31 -18.16 4.22
C ALA A 108 -15.23 -18.43 3.16
N GLU A 109 -15.20 -19.62 2.55
CA GLU A 109 -14.27 -19.92 1.46
C GLU A 109 -14.55 -19.07 0.22
N ARG A 110 -15.79 -18.64 0.00
CA ARG A 110 -16.13 -17.75 -1.13
C ARG A 110 -15.35 -16.43 -1.10
N LEU A 111 -14.82 -16.01 0.06
CA LEU A 111 -13.97 -14.83 0.20
C LEU A 111 -12.67 -14.93 -0.63
N PHE A 112 -12.22 -16.13 -0.99
CA PHE A 112 -10.91 -16.37 -1.61
C PHE A 112 -11.05 -16.89 -3.04
N LEU A 113 -10.05 -16.59 -3.87
CA LEU A 113 -9.86 -17.34 -5.12
C LEU A 113 -9.18 -18.67 -4.84
N HIS A 114 -9.51 -19.70 -5.61
CA HIS A 114 -8.92 -21.03 -5.53
C HIS A 114 -8.36 -21.50 -6.86
N TYR A 115 -7.32 -22.33 -6.79
CA TYR A 115 -6.91 -23.17 -7.90
C TYR A 115 -7.86 -24.36 -8.04
N ALA A 116 -8.43 -24.55 -9.23
CA ALA A 116 -9.32 -25.67 -9.54
C ALA A 116 -8.57 -27.01 -9.70
N GLU A 117 -7.25 -26.95 -9.87
CA GLU A 117 -6.37 -28.10 -10.08
C GLU A 117 -5.00 -27.88 -9.43
N ASP A 118 -4.29 -28.98 -9.20
CA ASP A 118 -2.97 -29.02 -8.63
C ASP A 118 -2.01 -28.12 -9.42
N THR A 119 -1.50 -27.12 -8.73
CA THR A 119 -0.80 -26.01 -9.36
C THR A 119 0.65 -25.96 -8.90
N ARG A 120 1.56 -25.84 -9.87
CA ARG A 120 2.98 -25.63 -9.60
C ARG A 120 3.36 -24.21 -9.96
N LEU A 121 3.93 -23.48 -8.99
CA LEU A 121 4.46 -22.13 -9.17
C LEU A 121 5.98 -22.16 -9.21
N SER A 122 6.61 -21.43 -10.14
CA SER A 122 8.07 -21.42 -10.31
C SER A 122 8.80 -20.59 -9.25
N TRP A 123 9.99 -21.04 -8.85
CA TRP A 123 10.96 -20.17 -8.17
C TRP A 123 11.77 -19.26 -9.12
N GLN A 124 11.83 -19.57 -10.42
CA GLN A 124 12.61 -18.78 -11.38
C GLN A 124 11.82 -17.55 -11.83
N GLY A 125 12.46 -16.38 -11.80
CA GLY A 125 11.81 -15.07 -11.99
C GLY A 125 11.58 -14.29 -10.68
N LEU A 126 12.04 -14.83 -9.55
CA LEU A 126 11.90 -14.23 -8.22
C LEU A 126 13.17 -13.50 -7.80
N ALA A 127 13.03 -12.26 -7.33
CA ALA A 127 14.07 -11.66 -6.49
C ALA A 127 14.11 -12.41 -5.16
N SER A 128 15.30 -12.89 -4.77
CA SER A 128 15.58 -13.82 -3.67
C SER A 128 15.13 -13.37 -2.25
N SER A 129 14.54 -12.19 -2.10
CA SER A 129 14.12 -11.61 -0.82
C SER A 129 12.61 -11.38 -0.68
N SER A 130 11.77 -12.02 -1.50
CA SER A 130 10.36 -11.59 -1.67
C SER A 130 9.30 -12.68 -1.44
N PHE A 131 9.68 -13.89 -1.04
CA PHE A 131 8.65 -14.89 -0.76
C PHE A 131 8.01 -14.65 0.61
N PRO A 132 6.68 -14.74 0.73
CA PRO A 132 6.06 -14.92 2.03
C PRO A 132 6.65 -16.17 2.70
N GLU A 133 6.78 -16.18 4.03
CA GLU A 133 6.87 -17.47 4.72
C GLU A 133 5.61 -18.25 4.33
N LEU A 134 5.76 -19.52 3.96
CA LEU A 134 4.60 -20.34 3.61
C LEU A 134 3.62 -20.31 4.79
N PRO A 135 2.30 -20.26 4.55
CA PRO A 135 1.35 -20.41 5.63
C PRO A 135 1.64 -21.72 6.36
N GLU A 136 2.19 -21.62 7.55
CA GLU A 136 2.28 -22.76 8.46
C GLU A 136 0.94 -22.83 9.19
N PRO A 137 0.20 -23.93 9.09
CA PRO A 137 -0.95 -24.13 9.94
C PRO A 137 -0.45 -24.15 11.39
N GLN A 138 -0.74 -23.10 12.14
CA GLN A 138 -0.38 -22.98 13.54
C GLN A 138 -1.66 -23.08 14.36
N PRO A 139 -1.65 -23.85 15.46
CA PRO A 139 -2.72 -23.77 16.46
C PRO A 139 -2.91 -22.32 16.89
N ARG A 140 -4.15 -21.84 16.87
CA ARG A 140 -4.53 -20.51 17.35
C ARG A 140 -4.21 -20.35 18.83
N GLN A 141 -4.46 -21.41 19.60
CA GLN A 141 -4.17 -21.45 21.03
C GLN A 141 -4.14 -22.89 21.55
N PHE A 142 -3.49 -23.07 22.70
CA PHE A 142 -3.56 -24.28 23.50
C PHE A 142 -4.22 -23.99 24.84
N LEU A 143 -5.05 -24.91 25.31
CA LEU A 143 -5.64 -24.86 26.65
C LEU A 143 -5.35 -26.18 27.38
N THR A 144 -5.23 -26.15 28.70
CA THR A 144 -5.44 -27.34 29.52
C THR A 144 -6.89 -27.38 29.96
N GLU A 145 -7.46 -28.58 30.03
CA GLU A 145 -8.80 -28.82 30.58
C GLU A 145 -8.70 -29.76 31.78
N LEU A 146 -9.35 -29.35 32.88
CA LEU A 146 -9.50 -30.14 34.09
C LEU A 146 -10.92 -29.95 34.63
N ASN A 147 -11.70 -31.03 34.70
CA ASN A 147 -13.08 -31.02 35.21
C ASN A 147 -14.00 -29.97 34.52
N GLY A 148 -13.85 -29.81 33.20
CA GLY A 148 -14.61 -28.85 32.40
C GLY A 148 -14.14 -27.39 32.54
N GLN A 149 -13.06 -27.13 33.28
CA GLN A 149 -12.44 -25.81 33.37
C GLN A 149 -11.25 -25.70 32.42
N PHE A 150 -11.22 -24.62 31.63
CA PHE A 150 -10.17 -24.36 30.66
C PHE A 150 -9.17 -23.33 31.20
N SER A 151 -7.88 -23.59 31.00
CA SER A 151 -6.80 -22.64 31.31
C SER A 151 -5.84 -22.52 30.13
N PRO A 152 -5.33 -21.32 29.79
CA PRO A 152 -4.32 -21.17 28.75
C PRO A 152 -3.08 -22.04 29.00
N ALA A 153 -2.55 -22.65 27.96
CA ALA A 153 -1.35 -23.49 28.00
C ALA A 153 -0.29 -22.96 27.04
N ASN A 154 0.98 -23.05 27.44
CA ASN A 154 2.12 -22.79 26.59
C ASN A 154 2.99 -24.04 26.53
N LEU A 155 3.50 -24.38 25.35
CA LEU A 155 4.41 -25.50 25.18
C LEU A 155 5.87 -25.05 25.46
N PRO A 156 6.70 -25.89 26.10
CA PRO A 156 6.38 -27.22 26.62
C PRO A 156 5.46 -27.17 27.86
N VAL A 157 4.57 -28.16 28.00
CA VAL A 157 3.62 -28.25 29.13
C VAL A 157 3.70 -29.61 29.81
N ASN A 158 3.60 -29.64 31.14
CA ASN A 158 3.43 -30.87 31.91
C ASN A 158 1.94 -31.05 32.24
N LEU A 159 1.38 -32.20 31.87
CA LEU A 159 -0.02 -32.54 32.05
C LEU A 159 -0.14 -33.61 33.12
N LEU A 160 -1.05 -33.42 34.07
CA LEU A 160 -1.46 -34.47 35.01
C LEU A 160 -2.31 -35.54 34.29
N GLU A 161 -2.43 -36.73 34.88
CA GLU A 161 -3.22 -37.85 34.33
C GLU A 161 -4.69 -37.48 34.04
N SER A 162 -5.27 -36.56 34.80
CA SER A 162 -6.66 -36.09 34.63
C SER A 162 -6.81 -34.88 33.70
N GLN A 163 -5.72 -34.38 33.11
CA GLN A 163 -5.75 -33.19 32.26
C GLN A 163 -5.75 -33.54 30.78
N SER A 164 -6.55 -32.80 30.01
CA SER A 164 -6.49 -32.82 28.55
C SER A 164 -5.68 -31.62 28.04
N LEU A 165 -4.91 -31.80 26.98
CA LEU A 165 -4.40 -30.67 26.17
C LEU A 165 -5.38 -30.42 25.03
N ILE A 166 -5.95 -29.22 24.98
CA ILE A 166 -6.86 -28.77 23.93
C ILE A 166 -6.07 -27.98 22.90
N LEU A 167 -6.17 -28.37 21.64
CA LEU A 167 -5.69 -27.62 20.48
C LEU A 167 -6.90 -26.95 19.82
N ILE A 168 -6.78 -25.66 19.56
CA ILE A 168 -7.77 -24.89 18.79
C ILE A 168 -7.09 -24.32 17.54
N ALA A 169 -7.67 -24.56 16.37
CA ALA A 169 -7.18 -24.08 15.07
C ALA A 169 -8.28 -23.36 14.29
N ASP A 170 -7.88 -22.35 13.51
CA ASP A 170 -8.79 -21.60 12.65
C ASP A 170 -9.09 -22.35 11.34
N GLU A 171 -8.28 -23.34 10.97
CA GLU A 171 -8.41 -24.13 9.73
C GLU A 171 -8.46 -25.63 10.06
N PRO A 172 -9.11 -26.45 9.21
CA PRO A 172 -9.08 -27.90 9.39
C PRO A 172 -7.68 -28.46 9.17
N PHE A 173 -7.42 -29.62 9.75
CA PHE A 173 -6.13 -30.31 9.61
C PHE A 173 -6.33 -31.82 9.73
N THR A 174 -5.44 -32.58 9.09
CA THR A 174 -5.47 -34.05 9.08
C THR A 174 -4.20 -34.68 9.60
N VAL A 175 -3.15 -33.88 9.83
CA VAL A 175 -1.88 -34.37 10.34
C VAL A 175 -1.35 -33.45 11.41
N LEU A 176 -0.87 -34.05 12.49
CA LEU A 176 -0.26 -33.34 13.61
C LEU A 176 1.06 -34.01 14.00
N GLU A 177 2.01 -33.20 14.43
CA GLU A 177 3.34 -33.63 14.87
C GLU A 177 3.50 -33.33 16.36
N LEU A 178 3.92 -34.33 17.13
CA LEU A 178 4.15 -34.24 18.56
C LEU A 178 5.60 -34.54 18.90
N GLU A 179 6.15 -33.79 19.86
CA GLU A 179 7.34 -34.19 20.60
C GLU A 179 6.96 -34.52 22.04
N VAL A 180 6.94 -35.82 22.38
CA VAL A 180 6.44 -36.40 23.63
C VAL A 180 7.05 -37.79 23.83
N ASP A 181 7.16 -38.28 25.06
CA ASP A 181 7.69 -39.62 25.34
C ASP A 181 6.78 -40.75 24.80
N ARG A 182 5.45 -40.55 24.86
CA ARG A 182 4.43 -41.47 24.37
C ARG A 182 3.27 -40.71 23.72
N PRO A 183 2.67 -41.23 22.64
CA PRO A 183 1.52 -40.59 22.02
C PRO A 183 0.30 -40.64 22.96
N PRO A 184 -0.66 -39.72 22.80
CA PRO A 184 -1.89 -39.71 23.58
C PRO A 184 -2.70 -40.99 23.36
N ALA A 185 -3.37 -41.45 24.41
CA ALA A 185 -4.22 -42.65 24.34
C ALA A 185 -5.58 -42.36 23.66
N GLN A 186 -6.06 -41.12 23.74
CA GLN A 186 -7.31 -40.70 23.11
C GLN A 186 -7.15 -39.32 22.49
N LEU A 187 -7.66 -39.19 21.26
CA LEU A 187 -7.98 -37.91 20.65
C LEU A 187 -9.49 -37.78 20.58
N LEU A 188 -9.99 -36.63 21.02
CA LEU A 188 -11.38 -36.27 20.91
C LEU A 188 -11.49 -35.02 20.06
N TRP A 189 -12.59 -34.86 19.35
CA TRP A 189 -12.92 -33.63 18.64
C TRP A 189 -14.24 -33.05 19.10
N GLN A 190 -14.36 -31.73 19.06
CA GLN A 190 -15.55 -31.03 19.49
C GLN A 190 -16.55 -30.92 18.33
N SER A 191 -17.65 -31.65 18.42
CA SER A 191 -18.80 -31.54 17.51
C SER A 191 -19.88 -30.63 18.10
N PRO A 192 -20.90 -30.22 17.33
CA PRO A 192 -22.07 -29.50 17.85
C PRO A 192 -22.82 -30.24 18.98
N ILE A 193 -22.69 -31.57 19.06
CA ILE A 193 -23.33 -32.41 20.09
C ILE A 193 -22.37 -32.84 21.22
N GLY A 194 -21.12 -32.36 21.21
CA GLY A 194 -20.12 -32.62 22.24
C GLY A 194 -18.85 -33.32 21.74
N TRP A 195 -18.00 -33.74 22.68
CA TRP A 195 -16.75 -34.45 22.39
C TRP A 195 -17.00 -35.84 21.82
N GLN A 196 -16.37 -36.15 20.70
CA GLN A 196 -16.42 -37.45 20.03
C GLN A 196 -15.03 -38.02 19.82
N LEU A 197 -14.90 -39.34 19.81
CA LEU A 197 -13.61 -40.00 19.55
C LEU A 197 -13.14 -39.71 18.12
N LEU A 198 -11.86 -39.42 17.96
CA LEU A 198 -11.21 -39.19 16.69
C LEU A 198 -10.16 -40.27 16.44
N ASP A 199 -10.30 -40.99 15.33
CA ASP A 199 -9.36 -42.04 14.97
C ASP A 199 -8.06 -41.44 14.46
N VAL A 200 -6.94 -41.91 15.01
CA VAL A 200 -5.60 -41.44 14.68
C VAL A 200 -4.64 -42.60 14.51
N ARG A 201 -3.88 -42.57 13.42
CA ARG A 201 -2.76 -43.49 13.19
C ARG A 201 -1.45 -42.80 13.54
N TRP A 202 -0.79 -43.26 14.61
CA TRP A 202 0.51 -42.75 15.03
C TRP A 202 1.66 -43.44 14.30
N GLN A 203 2.61 -42.65 13.81
CA GLN A 203 3.88 -43.09 13.27
C GLN A 203 5.02 -42.45 14.08
N GLN A 204 5.86 -43.27 14.70
CA GLN A 204 7.01 -42.79 15.46
C GLN A 204 8.17 -42.41 14.54
N GLN A 205 8.81 -41.28 14.80
CA GLN A 205 9.96 -40.74 14.07
C GLN A 205 11.12 -40.44 15.03
N GLY A 206 11.87 -41.46 15.44
CA GLY A 206 12.89 -41.34 16.48
C GLY A 206 12.35 -41.59 17.88
N GLU A 207 13.05 -41.15 18.93
CA GLU A 207 12.69 -41.55 20.30
C GLU A 207 11.43 -40.84 20.81
N THR A 208 11.32 -39.52 20.61
CA THR A 208 10.29 -38.68 21.22
C THR A 208 9.38 -37.99 20.22
N ARG A 209 9.47 -38.28 18.91
CA ARG A 209 8.62 -37.63 17.91
C ARG A 209 7.60 -38.59 17.30
N TYR A 210 6.38 -38.11 17.15
CA TYR A 210 5.27 -38.86 16.59
C TYR A 210 4.49 -38.00 15.59
N THR A 211 4.14 -38.60 14.45
CA THR A 211 3.22 -38.02 13.47
C THR A 211 1.88 -38.75 13.56
N GLY A 212 0.81 -38.02 13.84
CA GLY A 212 -0.55 -38.55 13.91
C GLY A 212 -1.32 -38.21 12.64
N TYR A 213 -1.78 -39.23 11.91
CA TYR A 213 -2.67 -39.07 10.76
C TYR A 213 -4.11 -39.29 11.21
N LEU A 214 -4.93 -38.24 11.14
CA LEU A 214 -6.32 -38.24 11.56
C LEU A 214 -7.21 -38.81 10.47
N THR A 215 -8.15 -39.68 10.85
CA THR A 215 -9.27 -40.07 9.98
C THR A 215 -10.38 -39.06 10.20
N MET A 216 -10.81 -38.38 9.13
CA MET A 216 -11.82 -37.32 9.26
C MET A 216 -13.19 -37.93 9.53
N PRO A 217 -13.87 -37.54 10.63
CA PRO A 217 -15.18 -38.05 10.95
C PRO A 217 -16.25 -37.40 10.07
N GLU A 218 -17.39 -38.07 9.91
CA GLU A 218 -18.57 -37.48 9.28
C GLU A 218 -19.02 -36.23 10.06
N GLY A 219 -19.26 -35.12 9.36
CA GLY A 219 -19.64 -33.86 9.98
C GLY A 219 -18.51 -33.11 10.70
N TRP A 220 -17.24 -33.43 10.39
CA TRP A 220 -16.07 -32.63 10.75
C TRP A 220 -16.36 -31.18 10.33
N GLN A 221 -16.60 -30.30 11.31
CA GLN A 221 -16.87 -28.88 11.12
C GLN A 221 -16.41 -28.08 12.36
N PRO A 222 -16.08 -26.79 12.22
CA PRO A 222 -15.72 -25.97 13.37
C PRO A 222 -16.93 -25.80 14.30
N SER A 223 -16.69 -25.77 15.61
CA SER A 223 -17.75 -25.60 16.61
C SER A 223 -17.31 -24.71 17.76
N VAL A 224 -18.27 -24.13 18.48
CA VAL A 224 -17.99 -23.28 19.64
C VAL A 224 -17.70 -24.15 20.86
N LEU A 225 -16.51 -24.03 21.43
CA LEU A 225 -16.17 -24.66 22.69
C LEU A 225 -16.69 -23.80 23.84
N THR A 226 -17.89 -24.12 24.33
CA THR A 226 -18.56 -23.38 25.40
C THR A 226 -17.65 -23.24 26.63
N GLY A 227 -17.47 -22.00 27.09
CA GLY A 227 -16.59 -21.68 28.23
C GLY A 227 -15.11 -21.46 27.87
N ALA A 228 -14.71 -21.67 26.62
CA ALA A 228 -13.35 -21.45 26.14
C ALA A 228 -13.26 -20.51 24.94
N THR A 229 -14.16 -20.65 23.96
CA THR A 229 -14.19 -19.81 22.76
C THR A 229 -15.55 -19.14 22.57
N SER A 230 -15.55 -17.97 21.93
CA SER A 230 -16.76 -17.26 21.49
C SER A 230 -17.03 -17.43 19.99
N GLU A 231 -16.15 -18.13 19.29
CA GLU A 231 -16.14 -18.33 17.84
C GLU A 231 -16.00 -19.83 17.57
N ALA A 232 -16.59 -20.29 16.46
CA ALA A 232 -16.44 -21.66 16.01
C ALA A 232 -14.99 -21.89 15.55
N ALA A 233 -14.41 -23.02 15.95
CA ALA A 233 -13.05 -23.38 15.59
C ALA A 233 -12.88 -24.90 15.54
N TRP A 234 -11.84 -25.35 14.84
CA TRP A 234 -11.44 -26.74 14.82
C TRP A 234 -10.74 -27.09 16.12
N THR A 235 -11.38 -27.93 16.93
CA THR A 235 -10.96 -28.17 18.31
C THR A 235 -10.78 -29.67 18.55
N ILE A 236 -9.59 -30.05 19.01
CA ILE A 236 -9.31 -31.41 19.50
C ILE A 236 -8.79 -31.42 20.93
N ALA A 237 -9.08 -32.47 21.68
CA ALA A 237 -8.52 -32.75 22.99
C ALA A 237 -7.62 -33.99 22.92
N LEU A 238 -6.39 -33.86 23.41
CA LEU A 238 -5.41 -34.92 23.53
C LEU A 238 -5.32 -35.35 24.99
N ARG A 239 -5.48 -36.65 25.26
CA ARG A 239 -5.47 -37.22 26.62
C ARG A 239 -4.41 -38.31 26.77
N TRP A 240 -3.66 -38.23 27.86
CA TRP A 240 -2.66 -39.22 28.24
C TRP A 240 -3.10 -39.98 29.50
N PRO A 241 -2.81 -41.28 29.60
CA PRO A 241 -3.20 -42.09 30.75
C PRO A 241 -2.25 -41.91 31.95
N GLN A 242 -1.21 -41.09 31.82
CA GLN A 242 -0.16 -40.86 32.81
C GLN A 242 0.34 -39.42 32.70
N GLU A 243 0.97 -38.91 33.74
CA GLU A 243 1.65 -37.62 33.71
C GLU A 243 2.61 -37.55 32.51
N THR A 244 2.47 -36.52 31.69
CA THR A 244 3.18 -36.43 30.41
C THR A 244 3.66 -35.01 30.16
N ARG A 245 4.90 -34.89 29.67
CA ARG A 245 5.44 -33.63 29.17
C ARG A 245 5.29 -33.56 27.65
N VAL A 246 4.49 -32.63 27.17
CA VAL A 246 4.38 -32.32 25.74
C VAL A 246 5.38 -31.23 25.41
N ALA A 247 6.46 -31.58 24.73
CA ALA A 247 7.53 -30.64 24.39
C ALA A 247 7.13 -29.71 23.23
N SER A 248 6.49 -30.27 22.20
CA SER A 248 5.92 -29.50 21.10
C SER A 248 4.72 -30.21 20.47
N LEU A 249 3.86 -29.42 19.85
CA LEU A 249 2.71 -29.87 19.07
C LEU A 249 2.55 -28.91 17.88
N ARG A 250 2.50 -29.45 16.67
CA ARG A 250 2.40 -28.66 15.42
C ARG A 250 1.41 -29.32 14.46
N LEU A 251 0.85 -28.54 13.55
CA LEU A 251 0.07 -29.06 12.43
C LEU A 251 0.97 -29.15 11.20
N GLN A 252 0.81 -30.18 10.38
CA GLN A 252 1.62 -30.31 9.16
C GLN A 252 1.12 -29.34 8.08
N PRO A 253 2.01 -28.57 7.42
CA PRO A 253 1.64 -27.77 6.25
C PRO A 253 1.07 -28.64 5.11
N TRP A 254 0.05 -28.13 4.41
CA TRP A 254 -0.49 -28.78 3.21
C TRP A 254 0.29 -28.40 1.93
N LEU A 255 0.97 -27.26 1.96
CA LEU A 255 1.83 -26.80 0.88
C LEU A 255 3.14 -27.57 0.87
N THR A 256 3.60 -27.96 -0.31
CA THR A 256 4.90 -28.61 -0.47
C THR A 256 5.79 -27.79 -1.39
N GLN A 257 7.09 -27.76 -1.09
CA GLN A 257 8.09 -27.01 -1.85
C GLN A 257 9.27 -27.89 -2.21
N ASP A 258 9.84 -27.66 -3.39
CA ASP A 258 11.10 -28.27 -3.82
C ASP A 258 12.08 -27.22 -4.36
N ALA A 259 13.21 -27.63 -4.95
CA ALA A 259 14.20 -26.69 -5.47
C ALA A 259 13.71 -25.85 -6.67
N ASN A 260 12.58 -26.22 -7.30
CA ASN A 260 12.11 -25.64 -8.55
C ASN A 260 10.77 -24.90 -8.41
N GLY A 261 9.96 -25.20 -7.40
CA GLY A 261 8.74 -24.45 -7.16
C GLY A 261 7.99 -24.75 -5.85
N LEU A 262 6.86 -24.07 -5.72
CA LEU A 262 5.81 -24.33 -4.74
C LEU A 262 4.70 -25.16 -5.41
N PHE A 263 4.22 -26.18 -4.72
CA PHE A 263 3.05 -26.96 -5.10
C PHE A 263 1.86 -26.58 -4.20
N VAL A 264 0.77 -26.19 -4.84
CA VAL A 264 -0.51 -25.87 -4.20
C VAL A 264 -1.54 -26.89 -4.70
N PRO A 265 -2.16 -27.69 -3.82
CA PRO A 265 -3.19 -28.64 -4.24
C PRO A 265 -4.43 -27.90 -4.74
N GLY A 266 -5.10 -28.42 -5.77
CA GLY A 266 -6.31 -27.82 -6.33
C GLY A 266 -7.59 -28.35 -5.71
N TRP A 267 -8.63 -27.52 -5.68
CA TRP A 267 -9.97 -27.86 -5.20
C TRP A 267 -10.99 -27.85 -6.33
N ASP A 268 -11.73 -28.94 -6.49
CA ASP A 268 -12.85 -29.02 -7.43
C ASP A 268 -14.11 -29.51 -6.69
N PRO A 269 -15.17 -28.68 -6.60
CA PRO A 269 -16.42 -29.06 -5.95
C PRO A 269 -17.07 -30.33 -6.52
N VAL A 270 -16.75 -30.73 -7.76
CA VAL A 270 -17.28 -31.99 -8.34
C VAL A 270 -16.79 -33.23 -7.58
N ASN A 271 -15.67 -33.12 -6.85
CA ASN A 271 -15.14 -34.20 -6.03
C ASN A 271 -15.85 -34.35 -4.68
N ASP A 272 -16.49 -33.28 -4.17
CA ASP A 272 -17.25 -33.23 -2.92
C ASP A 272 -18.71 -33.63 -3.21
N LYS A 273 -19.03 -34.91 -3.02
CA LYS A 273 -20.27 -35.51 -3.50
C LYS A 273 -21.45 -35.15 -2.62
N ASP A 274 -21.22 -34.96 -1.33
CA ASP A 274 -22.24 -34.59 -0.35
C ASP A 274 -22.28 -33.06 -0.07
N GLN A 275 -21.37 -32.29 -0.66
CA GLN A 275 -21.30 -30.82 -0.61
C GLN A 275 -21.11 -30.28 0.80
N ASN A 276 -20.36 -31.00 1.63
CA ASN A 276 -20.11 -30.64 3.02
C ASN A 276 -18.84 -29.76 3.19
N GLY A 277 -18.12 -29.46 2.11
CA GLY A 277 -16.92 -28.62 2.12
C GLY A 277 -15.63 -29.36 2.48
N LEU A 278 -15.62 -30.69 2.46
CA LEU A 278 -14.43 -31.52 2.67
C LEU A 278 -14.49 -32.81 1.83
N LEU A 279 -13.33 -33.36 1.46
CA LEU A 279 -13.26 -34.69 0.86
C LEU A 279 -12.97 -35.73 1.92
N SER A 280 -13.97 -36.54 2.24
CA SER A 280 -13.79 -37.77 3.03
C SER A 280 -12.76 -38.71 2.36
N ASP A 281 -12.27 -39.72 3.09
CA ASP A 281 -11.33 -40.69 2.51
C ASP A 281 -11.94 -41.44 1.30
N ASP A 282 -13.24 -41.75 1.35
CA ASP A 282 -13.95 -42.42 0.25
C ASP A 282 -14.12 -41.50 -0.96
N GLU A 283 -14.47 -40.24 -0.76
CA GLU A 283 -14.55 -39.24 -1.84
C GLU A 283 -13.20 -38.98 -2.46
N PHE A 284 -12.16 -38.83 -1.63
CA PHE A 284 -10.78 -38.61 -2.08
C PHE A 284 -10.26 -39.78 -2.94
N GLN A 285 -10.59 -41.01 -2.58
CA GLN A 285 -10.23 -42.19 -3.37
C GLN A 285 -11.06 -42.32 -4.66
N SER A 286 -12.29 -41.83 -4.65
CA SER A 286 -13.26 -41.94 -5.76
C SER A 286 -13.53 -40.63 -6.50
N ARG A 287 -12.55 -39.71 -6.48
CA ARG A 287 -12.60 -38.39 -7.15
C ARG A 287 -12.87 -38.54 -8.64
N VAL A 288 -13.66 -37.59 -9.15
CA VAL A 288 -13.95 -37.43 -10.57
C VAL A 288 -12.82 -36.67 -11.24
N ASN A 289 -12.42 -35.53 -10.66
CA ASN A 289 -11.27 -34.76 -11.10
C ASN A 289 -10.03 -35.18 -10.31
N LEU A 290 -9.19 -36.02 -10.92
CA LEU A 290 -7.95 -36.51 -10.31
C LEU A 290 -6.82 -35.45 -10.30
N SER A 291 -6.98 -34.35 -11.04
CA SER A 291 -6.03 -33.24 -11.02
C SER A 291 -6.25 -32.30 -9.84
N ALA A 292 -7.31 -32.47 -9.04
CA ALA A 292 -7.58 -31.68 -7.84
C ALA A 292 -7.34 -32.52 -6.58
N SER A 293 -6.20 -32.28 -5.91
CA SER A 293 -5.77 -33.07 -4.76
C SER A 293 -6.08 -32.46 -3.39
N ALA A 294 -6.65 -31.25 -3.33
CA ALA A 294 -7.03 -30.62 -2.06
C ALA A 294 -8.14 -31.43 -1.38
N ARG A 295 -8.03 -31.57 -0.07
CA ARG A 295 -9.06 -32.19 0.77
C ARG A 295 -10.06 -31.19 1.33
N PHE A 296 -9.66 -29.92 1.35
CA PHE A 296 -10.51 -28.81 1.76
C PHE A 296 -10.28 -27.64 0.81
N PRO A 297 -11.29 -26.80 0.56
CA PRO A 297 -11.14 -25.64 -0.31
C PRO A 297 -9.99 -24.71 0.13
N TYR A 298 -9.81 -24.50 1.44
CA TYR A 298 -8.78 -23.61 1.99
C TYR A 298 -7.36 -23.96 1.51
N GLN A 299 -7.11 -25.23 1.19
CA GLN A 299 -5.80 -25.71 0.74
C GLN A 299 -5.45 -25.23 -0.67
N ALA A 300 -6.48 -24.89 -1.46
CA ALA A 300 -6.36 -24.46 -2.84
C ALA A 300 -6.35 -22.94 -3.01
N ARG A 301 -6.40 -22.16 -1.93
CA ARG A 301 -6.44 -20.69 -2.00
C ARG A 301 -5.24 -20.13 -2.76
N VAL A 302 -5.49 -19.14 -3.61
CA VAL A 302 -4.46 -18.48 -4.42
C VAL A 302 -3.61 -17.58 -3.51
N LEU A 303 -2.33 -17.93 -3.35
CA LEU A 303 -1.36 -17.16 -2.58
C LEU A 303 -0.90 -15.90 -3.30
N VAL A 304 -0.66 -14.85 -2.53
CA VAL A 304 -0.12 -13.58 -3.02
C VAL A 304 1.37 -13.49 -2.72
N ARG A 305 2.17 -13.00 -3.68
CA ARG A 305 3.60 -12.72 -3.45
C ARG A 305 3.78 -11.50 -2.53
N GLY A 306 4.82 -11.56 -1.70
CA GLY A 306 5.22 -10.48 -0.80
C GLY A 306 4.66 -10.62 0.62
N ARG A 307 5.22 -9.82 1.53
CA ARG A 307 4.82 -9.80 2.94
C ARG A 307 3.53 -8.99 3.09
N HIS A 308 2.56 -9.55 3.80
CA HIS A 308 1.37 -8.82 4.20
C HIS A 308 1.67 -7.94 5.45
N PRO A 309 1.04 -6.77 5.64
CA PRO A 309 1.39 -5.91 6.78
C PRO A 309 1.16 -6.55 8.15
N THR A 310 0.21 -7.48 8.24
CA THR A 310 -0.22 -8.13 9.48
C THR A 310 0.06 -9.64 9.51
N SER A 311 0.65 -10.20 8.46
CA SER A 311 0.92 -11.64 8.34
C SER A 311 2.12 -11.89 7.43
N SER A 312 2.78 -13.03 7.59
CA SER A 312 3.89 -13.40 6.71
C SER A 312 3.42 -13.71 5.27
N CYS A 313 2.13 -14.03 5.08
CA CYS A 313 1.53 -14.28 3.78
C CYS A 313 0.10 -13.71 3.63
N ALA A 314 -0.43 -13.76 2.41
CA ALA A 314 -1.81 -13.37 2.10
C ALA A 314 -2.42 -14.25 0.99
N TYR A 315 -3.74 -14.34 1.01
CA TYR A 315 -4.58 -14.97 -0.01
C TYR A 315 -5.29 -13.93 -0.86
N ARG A 316 -5.53 -14.27 -2.13
CA ARG A 316 -6.26 -13.43 -3.08
C ARG A 316 -7.75 -13.46 -2.76
N VAL A 317 -8.35 -12.28 -2.68
CA VAL A 317 -9.80 -12.12 -2.47
C VAL A 317 -10.56 -12.41 -3.76
N ASN A 318 -11.70 -13.10 -3.66
CA ASN A 318 -12.62 -13.28 -4.76
C ASN A 318 -13.47 -12.02 -4.99
N LEU A 319 -13.01 -11.13 -5.87
CA LEU A 319 -13.74 -9.91 -6.20
C LEU A 319 -14.88 -10.12 -7.21
N SER A 320 -15.00 -11.28 -7.87
CA SER A 320 -16.05 -11.53 -8.86
C SER A 320 -17.39 -11.89 -8.21
N ASP A 321 -17.39 -12.34 -6.95
CA ASP A 321 -18.58 -12.76 -6.23
C ASP A 321 -19.35 -11.57 -5.60
N PRO A 322 -20.62 -11.31 -6.00
CA PRO A 322 -21.42 -10.23 -5.45
C PRO A 322 -21.62 -10.27 -3.93
N ALA A 323 -21.65 -11.46 -3.32
CA ALA A 323 -21.78 -11.59 -1.87
C ALA A 323 -20.51 -11.08 -1.17
N VAL A 324 -19.33 -11.45 -1.69
CA VAL A 324 -18.03 -10.97 -1.20
C VAL A 324 -17.88 -9.47 -1.40
N GLN A 325 -18.29 -8.94 -2.56
CA GLN A 325 -18.29 -7.50 -2.82
C GLN A 325 -19.08 -6.75 -1.75
N ASN A 326 -20.27 -7.23 -1.39
CA ASN A 326 -21.10 -6.63 -0.33
C ASN A 326 -20.46 -6.74 1.06
N LEU A 327 -19.85 -7.87 1.39
CA LEU A 327 -19.10 -8.05 2.65
C LEU A 327 -17.93 -7.04 2.73
N LEU A 328 -17.19 -6.85 1.65
CA LEU A 328 -16.13 -5.83 1.58
C LEU A 328 -16.69 -4.42 1.79
N ILE A 329 -17.80 -4.03 1.14
CA ILE A 329 -18.44 -2.73 1.40
C ILE A 329 -18.77 -2.58 2.89
N GLY A 330 -19.34 -3.63 3.49
CA GLY A 330 -19.67 -3.66 4.91
C GLY A 330 -18.44 -3.45 5.80
N TRP A 331 -17.34 -4.14 5.49
CA TRP A 331 -16.09 -4.03 6.23
C TRP A 331 -15.55 -2.60 6.18
N TYR A 332 -15.41 -2.01 5.00
CA TYR A 332 -14.87 -0.65 4.87
C TYR A 332 -15.79 0.41 5.47
N ARG A 333 -17.12 0.23 5.37
CA ARG A 333 -18.09 1.09 6.08
C ARG A 333 -17.88 1.02 7.60
N TYR A 334 -17.75 -0.18 8.15
CA TYR A 334 -17.53 -0.40 9.58
C TYR A 334 -16.18 0.17 10.02
N HIS A 335 -15.10 -0.23 9.35
CA HIS A 335 -13.73 0.10 9.69
C HIS A 335 -13.46 1.60 9.56
N TRP A 336 -13.77 2.23 8.41
CA TRP A 336 -13.52 3.66 8.24
C TRP A 336 -14.32 4.52 9.19
N ARG A 337 -15.58 4.16 9.49
CA ARG A 337 -16.39 4.87 10.49
C ARG A 337 -15.78 4.76 11.88
N ARG A 338 -15.37 3.55 12.29
CA ARG A 338 -14.77 3.30 13.60
C ARG A 338 -13.45 4.05 13.77
N GLU A 339 -12.63 4.05 12.72
CA GLU A 339 -11.30 4.64 12.74
C GLU A 339 -11.27 6.13 12.35
N GLY A 340 -12.42 6.72 11.98
CA GLY A 340 -12.53 8.14 11.69
C GLY A 340 -11.97 8.58 10.34
N ALA A 341 -11.88 7.71 9.34
CA ALA A 341 -11.32 8.05 8.04
C ALA A 341 -12.30 8.72 7.08
N ALA A 342 -11.75 9.53 6.20
CA ALA A 342 -12.42 10.16 5.07
C ALA A 342 -12.48 9.26 3.81
N GLY A 343 -11.82 8.10 3.84
CA GLY A 343 -11.84 7.15 2.74
C GLY A 343 -10.65 6.19 2.72
N GLY A 344 -10.29 5.71 1.52
CA GLY A 344 -9.31 4.65 1.30
C GLY A 344 -8.14 5.06 0.42
N TYR A 345 -6.99 4.43 0.62
CA TYR A 345 -5.77 4.55 -0.18
C TYR A 345 -5.35 3.18 -0.70
N LEU A 346 -5.32 3.04 -2.03
CA LEU A 346 -4.95 1.85 -2.77
C LEU A 346 -3.48 1.93 -3.18
N GLN A 347 -2.59 1.48 -2.29
CA GLN A 347 -1.13 1.56 -2.49
C GLN A 347 -0.65 0.67 -3.65
N GLN A 348 -1.28 -0.47 -3.87
CA GLN A 348 -0.96 -1.40 -4.96
C GLN A 348 -2.24 -1.70 -5.73
N LEU A 349 -2.51 -0.87 -6.74
CA LEU A 349 -3.74 -0.98 -7.50
C LEU A 349 -3.66 -2.07 -8.58
N LYS A 350 -2.49 -2.24 -9.20
CA LYS A 350 -2.33 -3.21 -10.29
C LYS A 350 -2.76 -4.61 -9.82
N PRO A 351 -3.67 -5.29 -10.54
CA PRO A 351 -4.13 -6.62 -10.17
C PRO A 351 -2.93 -7.58 -10.10
N LEU A 352 -2.95 -8.42 -9.10
CA LEU A 352 -1.82 -9.27 -8.75
C LEU A 352 -1.99 -10.70 -9.27
N LEU A 353 -2.70 -10.86 -10.40
CA LEU A 353 -2.83 -12.12 -11.14
C LEU A 353 -1.87 -12.21 -12.35
N THR A 354 -1.00 -11.22 -12.55
CA THR A 354 0.07 -11.23 -13.58
C THR A 354 1.03 -12.41 -13.43
N ASP A 355 1.74 -12.81 -14.48
CA ASP A 355 2.87 -13.76 -14.47
C ASP A 355 3.96 -13.43 -13.42
N ARG A 356 4.18 -12.14 -13.13
CA ARG A 356 5.12 -11.66 -12.09
C ARG A 356 4.68 -11.97 -10.68
N ASN A 357 3.40 -12.23 -10.46
CA ASN A 357 2.83 -12.55 -9.15
C ASN A 357 2.36 -14.01 -9.08
N GLN A 358 1.95 -14.59 -10.21
CA GLN A 358 1.50 -15.97 -10.35
C GLN A 358 2.29 -16.63 -11.50
N SER A 359 3.58 -16.95 -11.27
CA SER A 359 4.40 -17.65 -12.28
C SER A 359 4.04 -19.14 -12.32
N VAL A 360 2.90 -19.46 -12.92
CA VAL A 360 2.40 -20.83 -13.08
C VAL A 360 3.28 -21.61 -14.06
N VAL A 361 3.71 -22.80 -13.65
CA VAL A 361 4.47 -23.77 -14.46
C VAL A 361 3.53 -24.83 -15.03
N SER A 362 2.57 -25.29 -14.22
CA SER A 362 1.54 -26.26 -14.59
C SER A 362 0.29 -26.08 -13.72
N GLY A 363 -0.87 -26.47 -14.23
CA GLY A 363 -2.17 -26.24 -13.60
C GLY A 363 -2.56 -24.76 -13.67
N GLY A 364 -3.03 -24.21 -12.55
CA GLY A 364 -3.26 -22.78 -12.37
C GLY A 364 -4.63 -22.28 -12.80
N GLN A 365 -5.52 -23.15 -13.29
CA GLN A 365 -6.91 -22.80 -13.54
C GLN A 365 -7.55 -22.25 -12.26
N LEU A 366 -8.19 -21.08 -12.35
CA LEU A 366 -8.94 -20.51 -11.24
C LEU A 366 -10.35 -21.09 -11.21
N LEU A 367 -10.91 -21.31 -10.02
CA LEU A 367 -12.26 -21.85 -9.86
C LEU A 367 -13.32 -20.77 -10.08
N GLU A 368 -13.10 -19.56 -9.56
CA GLU A 368 -14.06 -18.45 -9.58
C GLU A 368 -13.92 -17.54 -10.80
N LEU A 369 -12.87 -17.76 -11.62
CA LEU A 369 -12.61 -17.07 -12.87
C LEU A 369 -12.32 -18.09 -13.97
N PRO A 370 -12.83 -17.93 -15.20
CA PRO A 370 -12.66 -18.92 -16.27
C PRO A 370 -11.29 -18.83 -16.95
N PHE A 371 -10.23 -18.51 -16.20
CA PHE A 371 -8.90 -18.24 -16.72
C PHE A 371 -7.81 -18.84 -15.83
N VAL A 372 -6.62 -19.02 -16.41
CA VAL A 372 -5.44 -19.50 -15.70
C VAL A 372 -4.73 -18.32 -15.03
N ALA A 373 -4.37 -18.45 -13.76
CA ALA A 373 -3.60 -17.43 -13.06
C ALA A 373 -2.26 -17.16 -13.77
N GLY A 374 -1.80 -15.92 -13.78
CA GLY A 374 -0.57 -15.53 -14.49
C GLY A 374 -0.81 -15.06 -15.93
N THR A 375 -2.03 -15.20 -16.46
CA THR A 375 -2.38 -14.79 -17.82
C THR A 375 -2.95 -13.36 -17.88
N PRO A 376 -2.79 -12.64 -19.00
CA PRO A 376 -3.45 -11.34 -19.22
C PRO A 376 -4.97 -11.41 -19.08
N GLU A 377 -5.61 -12.50 -19.52
CA GLU A 377 -7.06 -12.66 -19.46
C GLU A 377 -7.57 -12.76 -18.01
N ALA A 378 -6.85 -13.49 -17.15
CA ALA A 378 -7.16 -13.53 -15.71
C ALA A 378 -6.94 -12.16 -15.06
N GLU A 379 -5.88 -11.45 -15.46
CA GLU A 379 -5.56 -10.12 -14.97
C GLU A 379 -6.67 -9.11 -15.30
N ASP A 380 -7.12 -9.08 -16.55
CA ASP A 380 -8.17 -8.19 -17.04
C ASP A 380 -9.52 -8.48 -16.37
N ALA A 381 -9.93 -9.75 -16.29
CA ALA A 381 -11.19 -10.14 -15.65
C ALA A 381 -11.23 -9.80 -14.15
N TYR A 382 -10.10 -9.97 -13.47
CA TYR A 382 -9.99 -9.59 -12.06
C TYR A 382 -9.96 -8.06 -11.89
N PHE A 383 -9.34 -7.34 -12.83
CA PHE A 383 -9.36 -5.88 -12.84
C PHE A 383 -10.78 -5.34 -13.04
N GLU A 384 -11.58 -5.93 -13.93
CA GLU A 384 -12.99 -5.57 -14.10
C GLU A 384 -13.77 -5.75 -12.79
N SER A 385 -13.53 -6.86 -12.09
CA SER A 385 -14.14 -7.12 -10.77
C SER A 385 -13.73 -6.07 -9.72
N LEU A 386 -12.44 -5.68 -9.70
CA LEU A 386 -11.95 -4.58 -8.87
C LEU A 386 -12.65 -3.26 -9.19
N MET A 387 -12.83 -2.94 -10.48
CA MET A 387 -13.52 -1.72 -10.93
C MET A 387 -14.97 -1.68 -10.46
N VAL A 388 -15.67 -2.83 -10.45
CA VAL A 388 -17.03 -2.94 -9.89
C VAL A 388 -17.04 -2.58 -8.41
N VAL A 389 -16.12 -3.15 -7.61
CA VAL A 389 -16.01 -2.87 -6.17
C VAL A 389 -15.69 -1.40 -5.90
N LEU A 390 -14.74 -0.82 -6.63
CA LEU A 390 -14.41 0.61 -6.51
C LEU A 390 -15.61 1.50 -6.88
N GLY A 391 -16.36 1.12 -7.92
CA GLY A 391 -17.62 1.77 -8.26
C GLY A 391 -18.66 1.69 -7.14
N MET A 392 -18.76 0.54 -6.45
CA MET A 392 -19.63 0.38 -5.28
C MET A 392 -19.17 1.25 -4.11
N PHE A 393 -17.86 1.40 -3.87
CA PHE A 393 -17.33 2.30 -2.84
C PHE A 393 -17.83 3.73 -3.07
N LYS A 394 -17.74 4.22 -4.31
CA LYS A 394 -18.19 5.56 -4.68
C LYS A 394 -19.70 5.77 -4.49
N ARG A 395 -20.50 4.71 -4.66
CA ARG A 395 -21.98 4.77 -4.52
C ARG A 395 -22.48 4.55 -3.11
N GLN A 396 -21.81 3.73 -2.31
CA GLN A 396 -22.35 3.18 -1.06
C GLN A 396 -21.62 3.59 0.23
N LEU A 397 -20.46 4.23 0.11
CA LEU A 397 -19.69 4.72 1.26
C LEU A 397 -19.76 6.26 1.31
N SER A 398 -19.69 6.80 2.52
CA SER A 398 -19.69 8.25 2.75
C SER A 398 -18.80 8.60 3.95
N PRO A 399 -17.78 9.46 3.78
CA PRO A 399 -17.28 10.00 2.50
C PRO A 399 -16.57 8.93 1.64
N PRO A 400 -16.64 9.02 0.29
CA PRO A 400 -16.10 7.99 -0.59
C PRO A 400 -14.74 8.37 -1.22
N VAL A 401 -13.86 9.06 -0.48
CA VAL A 401 -12.60 9.52 -1.09
C VAL A 401 -11.67 8.34 -1.34
N LEU A 402 -11.24 8.17 -2.59
CA LEU A 402 -10.30 7.13 -2.98
C LEU A 402 -9.00 7.75 -3.47
N ALA A 403 -7.91 7.37 -2.83
CA ALA A 403 -6.56 7.59 -3.31
C ALA A 403 -6.01 6.32 -3.95
N ALA A 404 -5.18 6.45 -4.98
CA ALA A 404 -4.46 5.32 -5.56
C ALA A 404 -3.06 5.70 -6.01
N ASP A 405 -2.12 4.77 -5.88
CA ASP A 405 -0.80 4.88 -6.50
C ASP A 405 -0.92 4.67 -8.01
N VAL A 406 -0.33 5.57 -8.80
CA VAL A 406 -0.34 5.46 -10.27
C VAL A 406 0.64 4.43 -10.82
N SER A 407 1.59 3.98 -10.00
CA SER A 407 2.82 3.34 -10.48
C SER A 407 2.50 2.08 -11.28
N GLY A 408 2.90 2.08 -12.55
CA GLY A 408 2.66 0.96 -13.46
C GLY A 408 1.30 0.94 -14.16
N LEU A 409 0.46 1.96 -13.97
CA LEU A 409 -0.85 2.07 -14.64
C LEU A 409 -0.76 2.80 -15.99
N ALA A 410 -1.48 2.29 -16.99
CA ALA A 410 -1.54 2.84 -18.34
C ALA A 410 -2.72 3.82 -18.55
N LEU A 411 -2.87 4.86 -17.71
CA LEU A 411 -4.04 5.77 -17.70
C LEU A 411 -4.28 6.61 -18.99
N TRP A 412 -3.36 6.57 -19.94
CA TRP A 412 -3.43 7.30 -21.21
C TRP A 412 -3.09 6.43 -22.42
N GLN A 413 -3.13 5.11 -22.28
CA GLN A 413 -3.06 4.21 -23.43
C GLN A 413 -4.50 3.95 -23.92
N GLU A 414 -4.72 4.14 -25.20
CA GLU A 414 -6.03 3.91 -25.81
C GLU A 414 -6.45 2.45 -25.61
N ASN A 415 -7.71 2.23 -25.19
CA ASN A 415 -8.29 0.93 -24.84
C ASN A 415 -7.70 0.22 -23.62
N ALA A 416 -6.77 0.84 -22.88
CA ALA A 416 -6.30 0.27 -21.62
C ALA A 416 -7.42 0.32 -20.56
N PRO A 417 -7.73 -0.78 -19.86
CA PRO A 417 -8.82 -0.82 -18.89
C PRO A 417 -8.60 0.16 -17.74
N GLU A 418 -7.35 0.48 -17.39
CA GLU A 418 -7.00 1.42 -16.33
C GLU A 418 -7.46 2.86 -16.60
N VAL A 419 -7.78 3.22 -17.84
CA VAL A 419 -8.35 4.53 -18.19
C VAL A 419 -9.63 4.82 -17.39
N ALA A 420 -10.43 3.79 -17.12
CA ALA A 420 -11.69 3.92 -16.39
C ALA A 420 -11.49 4.33 -14.91
N LEU A 421 -10.30 4.10 -14.32
CA LEU A 421 -10.01 4.49 -12.95
C LEU A 421 -10.06 6.01 -12.72
N LYS A 422 -9.84 6.81 -13.77
CA LYS A 422 -9.91 8.28 -13.68
C LYS A 422 -11.28 8.78 -13.23
N GLY A 423 -12.35 8.00 -13.46
CA GLY A 423 -13.70 8.33 -12.98
C GLY A 423 -13.98 7.87 -11.54
N LEU A 424 -13.09 7.09 -10.92
CA LEU A 424 -13.31 6.51 -9.58
C LEU A 424 -12.32 7.02 -8.52
N VAL A 425 -11.11 7.39 -8.92
CA VAL A 425 -10.03 7.83 -8.01
C VAL A 425 -9.99 9.36 -7.92
N ASP A 426 -10.03 9.89 -6.70
CA ASP A 426 -10.01 11.32 -6.42
C ASP A 426 -8.57 11.86 -6.25
N VAL A 427 -7.70 11.05 -5.63
CA VAL A 427 -6.32 11.46 -5.30
C VAL A 427 -5.29 10.49 -5.89
N TRP A 428 -4.44 10.97 -6.78
CA TRP A 428 -3.38 10.17 -7.40
C TRP A 428 -2.04 10.36 -6.70
N VAL A 429 -1.47 9.26 -6.19
CA VAL A 429 -0.16 9.26 -5.56
C VAL A 429 0.90 8.93 -6.59
N ARG A 430 1.94 9.77 -6.66
CA ARG A 430 3.08 9.62 -7.58
C ARG A 430 4.36 9.42 -6.77
N PRO A 431 4.64 8.20 -6.26
CA PRO A 431 5.90 7.95 -5.57
C PRO A 431 7.06 8.11 -6.55
N ARG A 432 8.18 8.67 -6.07
CA ARG A 432 9.44 8.78 -6.84
C ARG A 432 9.32 9.53 -8.18
N LEU A 433 8.32 10.40 -8.33
CA LEU A 433 8.23 11.25 -9.50
C LEU A 433 9.46 12.17 -9.58
N ILE A 434 9.80 12.80 -8.45
CA ILE A 434 10.81 13.83 -8.34
C ILE A 434 12.01 13.31 -7.56
N THR A 435 13.20 13.50 -8.13
CA THR A 435 14.50 13.30 -7.47
C THR A 435 15.39 14.50 -7.78
N PRO A 436 16.29 14.93 -6.87
CA PRO A 436 17.13 16.12 -7.08
C PRO A 436 17.93 16.08 -8.39
N ALA A 437 18.46 14.91 -8.78
CA ALA A 437 19.19 14.72 -10.03
C ALA A 437 18.32 14.25 -11.22
N MET A 438 17.05 14.67 -11.27
CA MET A 438 16.16 14.38 -12.38
C MET A 438 16.62 15.07 -13.68
N GLY A 439 16.98 14.29 -14.70
CA GLY A 439 17.40 14.83 -16.01
C GLY A 439 16.28 15.52 -16.79
N LEU A 440 16.68 16.35 -17.75
CA LEU A 440 15.76 17.07 -18.64
C LEU A 440 14.87 16.13 -19.45
N ALA A 441 15.39 14.97 -19.86
CA ALA A 441 14.59 13.98 -20.59
C ALA A 441 13.41 13.48 -19.75
N LYS A 442 13.63 13.13 -18.48
CA LYS A 442 12.56 12.69 -17.56
C LYS A 442 11.56 13.82 -17.29
N LEU A 443 12.04 15.05 -17.10
CA LEU A 443 11.16 16.24 -16.94
C LEU A 443 10.26 16.44 -18.15
N GLN A 444 10.82 16.43 -19.36
CA GLN A 444 10.08 16.63 -20.62
C GLN A 444 9.14 15.45 -20.96
N GLN A 445 9.31 14.29 -20.34
CA GLN A 445 8.39 13.15 -20.44
C GLN A 445 7.24 13.19 -19.41
N SER A 446 7.36 14.00 -18.35
CA SER A 446 6.47 13.98 -17.19
C SER A 446 5.24 14.90 -17.34
N TRP A 447 4.54 14.84 -18.48
CA TRP A 447 3.32 15.62 -18.72
C TRP A 447 2.10 15.10 -17.92
N GLN A 448 2.15 13.81 -17.57
CA GLN A 448 1.37 13.05 -16.58
C GLN A 448 0.53 13.89 -15.60
N PRO A 449 1.24 14.47 -14.62
CA PRO A 449 0.82 15.57 -13.80
C PRO A 449 -0.29 16.48 -14.33
N PHE A 450 0.00 17.20 -15.41
CA PHE A 450 -0.84 18.27 -15.92
C PHE A 450 -2.13 17.75 -16.56
N ALA A 451 -2.13 16.52 -17.07
CA ALA A 451 -3.31 15.86 -17.57
C ALA A 451 -4.28 15.49 -16.45
N LEU A 452 -3.79 14.85 -15.38
CA LEU A 452 -4.62 14.53 -14.21
C LEU A 452 -5.26 15.78 -13.59
N SER A 453 -4.53 16.89 -13.55
CA SER A 453 -5.13 18.15 -13.06
C SER A 453 -6.12 18.77 -14.03
N ALA A 454 -6.00 18.54 -15.35
CA ALA A 454 -7.01 18.97 -16.30
C ALA A 454 -8.33 18.20 -16.11
N ASP A 455 -8.24 16.95 -15.65
CA ASP A 455 -9.38 16.12 -15.24
C ASP A 455 -9.92 16.50 -13.84
N GLY A 456 -9.34 17.50 -13.18
CA GLY A 456 -9.73 17.97 -11.84
C GLY A 456 -9.24 17.10 -10.68
N ALA A 457 -8.43 16.08 -10.95
CA ALA A 457 -7.97 15.14 -9.93
C ALA A 457 -6.88 15.74 -9.03
N GLN A 458 -6.96 15.44 -7.73
CA GLN A 458 -5.95 15.80 -6.75
C GLN A 458 -4.77 14.83 -6.80
N ARG A 459 -3.58 15.29 -6.39
CA ARG A 459 -2.34 14.53 -6.57
C ARG A 459 -1.37 14.72 -5.43
N VAL A 460 -0.79 13.63 -4.93
CA VAL A 460 0.38 13.70 -4.03
C VAL A 460 1.64 13.50 -4.88
N LEU A 461 2.47 14.54 -4.98
CA LEU A 461 3.75 14.46 -5.70
C LEU A 461 4.87 14.28 -4.69
N MET A 462 5.50 13.11 -4.73
CA MET A 462 6.54 12.77 -3.78
C MET A 462 7.91 13.12 -4.33
N VAL A 463 8.67 13.83 -3.51
CA VAL A 463 10.10 14.07 -3.67
C VAL A 463 10.86 12.98 -2.90
N SER A 464 11.87 12.37 -3.51
CA SER A 464 12.81 11.46 -2.86
C SER A 464 14.21 12.05 -2.89
N MET A 465 14.95 11.95 -1.79
CA MET A 465 16.36 12.40 -1.73
C MET A 465 17.33 11.48 -2.49
N ARG A 466 16.85 10.38 -3.06
CA ARG A 466 17.66 9.45 -3.85
C ARG A 466 18.23 10.13 -5.10
N ASP A 467 19.42 9.68 -5.48
CA ASP A 467 20.22 10.12 -6.62
C ASP A 467 20.70 11.59 -6.49
N GLY A 468 20.47 12.24 -5.35
CA GLY A 468 20.82 13.63 -5.10
C GLY A 468 22.30 13.86 -4.78
N TYR A 469 22.66 15.11 -4.54
CA TYR A 469 24.01 15.49 -4.13
C TYR A 469 24.40 14.90 -2.76
N SER A 470 23.41 14.65 -1.91
CA SER A 470 23.58 13.99 -0.61
C SER A 470 23.97 12.52 -0.75
N ASP A 471 23.67 11.84 -1.86
CA ASP A 471 24.16 10.47 -2.09
C ASP A 471 25.68 10.44 -2.36
N LEU A 472 26.24 11.50 -2.95
CA LEU A 472 27.68 11.67 -3.10
C LEU A 472 28.35 12.14 -1.80
N HIS A 473 27.61 12.85 -0.96
CA HIS A 473 28.13 13.48 0.26
C HIS A 473 27.25 13.20 1.49
N PRO A 474 27.05 11.93 1.89
CA PRO A 474 26.04 11.55 2.88
C PRO A 474 26.29 12.15 4.27
N GLY A 475 27.54 12.42 4.64
CA GLY A 475 27.89 13.06 5.92
C GLY A 475 27.76 14.59 5.94
N ASN A 476 27.46 15.24 4.80
CA ASN A 476 27.42 16.70 4.69
C ASN A 476 25.99 17.23 4.80
N SER A 477 25.65 17.89 5.91
CA SER A 477 24.31 18.46 6.11
C SER A 477 23.91 19.45 5.02
N LYS A 478 24.84 20.23 4.47
CA LYS A 478 24.55 21.17 3.36
C LYS A 478 24.15 20.46 2.08
N ALA A 479 24.65 19.24 1.85
CA ALA A 479 24.27 18.45 0.68
C ALA A 479 22.81 18.02 0.76
N TRP A 480 22.37 17.56 1.94
CA TRP A 480 20.98 17.23 2.20
C TRP A 480 20.06 18.45 2.10
N THR A 481 20.44 19.58 2.69
CA THR A 481 19.68 20.84 2.57
C THR A 481 19.51 21.26 1.11
N ARG A 482 20.59 21.21 0.31
CA ARG A 482 20.54 21.51 -1.14
C ARG A 482 19.56 20.59 -1.88
N ASP A 483 19.53 19.31 -1.56
CA ASP A 483 18.63 18.34 -2.19
C ASP A 483 17.18 18.57 -1.79
N VAL A 484 16.90 18.95 -0.55
CA VAL A 484 15.55 19.34 -0.11
C VAL A 484 15.09 20.60 -0.84
N GLU A 485 15.93 21.65 -0.90
CA GLU A 485 15.63 22.90 -1.63
C GLU A 485 15.38 22.63 -3.12
N THR A 486 16.23 21.81 -3.73
CA THR A 486 16.12 21.40 -5.14
C THR A 486 14.85 20.60 -5.37
N GLY A 487 14.54 19.66 -4.48
CA GLY A 487 13.33 18.86 -4.53
C GLY A 487 12.06 19.71 -4.47
N LEU A 488 12.03 20.75 -3.62
CA LEU A 488 10.93 21.70 -3.59
C LEU A 488 10.83 22.54 -4.87
N ALA A 489 11.95 23.01 -5.42
CA ALA A 489 11.95 23.75 -6.68
C ALA A 489 11.40 22.90 -7.84
N LEU A 490 11.82 21.63 -7.92
CA LEU A 490 11.28 20.65 -8.87
C LEU A 490 9.79 20.38 -8.64
N TYR A 491 9.35 20.24 -7.39
CA TYR A 491 7.92 20.13 -7.07
C TYR A 491 7.12 21.31 -7.61
N TYR A 492 7.61 22.54 -7.40
CA TYR A 492 6.94 23.73 -7.92
C TYR A 492 6.95 23.84 -9.45
N LEU A 493 7.81 23.11 -10.17
CA LEU A 493 7.62 22.96 -11.62
C LEU A 493 6.32 22.22 -11.93
N PHE A 494 5.88 21.26 -11.12
CA PHE A 494 4.66 20.45 -11.32
C PHE A 494 3.42 20.92 -10.54
N ASN A 495 3.61 21.73 -9.51
CA ASN A 495 2.57 22.14 -8.57
C ASN A 495 1.40 22.86 -9.27
N GLN A 496 0.19 22.53 -8.83
CA GLN A 496 -1.03 23.23 -9.21
C GLN A 496 -1.78 23.51 -7.91
N PRO A 497 -1.73 24.75 -7.38
CA PRO A 497 -2.39 25.10 -6.12
C PRO A 497 -3.85 24.62 -6.07
N GLY A 498 -4.26 24.06 -4.94
CA GLY A 498 -5.58 23.42 -4.75
C GLY A 498 -5.70 21.98 -5.29
N LEU A 499 -4.78 21.51 -6.14
CA LEU A 499 -4.82 20.16 -6.73
C LEU A 499 -3.60 19.30 -6.39
N THR A 500 -2.52 19.87 -5.87
CA THR A 500 -1.31 19.12 -5.53
C THR A 500 -0.94 19.23 -4.07
N TYR A 501 -0.48 18.10 -3.52
CA TYR A 501 0.08 17.97 -2.18
C TYR A 501 1.57 17.61 -2.28
N TYR A 502 2.37 18.31 -1.49
CA TYR A 502 3.79 18.06 -1.33
C TYR A 502 4.04 17.01 -0.25
N HIS A 503 4.91 16.05 -0.56
CA HIS A 503 5.51 15.17 0.43
C HIS A 503 6.96 14.93 0.04
N ASN A 504 7.87 14.99 1.02
CA ASN A 504 9.29 14.71 0.82
C ASN A 504 9.73 13.60 1.76
N TRP A 505 10.53 12.68 1.25
CA TRP A 505 11.08 11.57 2.01
C TRP A 505 12.54 11.31 1.64
N GLY A 506 13.24 10.63 2.54
CA GLY A 506 14.66 10.34 2.40
C GLY A 506 15.01 9.31 1.32
N ARG A 507 15.92 8.40 1.69
CA ARG A 507 16.41 7.31 0.82
C ARG A 507 15.83 5.93 1.16
N SER A 508 15.07 5.81 2.24
CA SER A 508 14.52 4.53 2.74
C SER A 508 13.41 3.97 1.85
N LEU A 509 13.37 2.65 1.64
CA LEU A 509 12.22 2.02 0.98
C LEU A 509 10.92 2.06 1.82
N THR A 510 11.00 2.45 3.10
CA THR A 510 9.88 2.60 4.02
C THR A 510 9.52 4.06 4.27
N TYR A 511 8.22 4.34 4.37
CA TYR A 511 7.66 5.62 4.79
C TYR A 511 7.25 5.51 6.26
N ASP A 512 7.77 6.37 7.12
CA ASP A 512 7.48 6.39 8.56
C ASP A 512 7.83 7.77 9.16
N SER A 513 7.45 7.97 10.42
CA SER A 513 7.77 9.15 11.24
C SER A 513 8.91 8.87 12.24
N ALA A 514 9.69 7.81 12.04
CA ALA A 514 10.80 7.46 12.91
C ALA A 514 11.94 8.49 12.82
N ASN A 515 12.93 8.37 13.70
CA ASN A 515 14.11 9.22 13.61
C ASN A 515 15.02 8.81 12.43
N THR A 516 15.78 9.78 11.93
CA THR A 516 16.81 9.57 10.94
C THR A 516 17.89 8.62 11.45
N THR A 517 18.54 7.94 10.52
CA THR A 517 19.72 7.13 10.72
C THR A 517 20.90 7.75 9.97
N ALA A 518 22.11 7.21 10.16
CA ALA A 518 23.26 7.60 9.35
C ALA A 518 23.14 7.19 7.87
N ARG A 519 22.14 6.36 7.50
CA ARG A 519 21.93 5.89 6.12
C ARG A 519 21.05 6.81 5.30
N ASP A 520 20.21 7.61 5.93
CA ASP A 520 19.21 8.44 5.27
C ASP A 520 19.32 9.92 5.63
N TRP A 521 20.13 10.32 6.62
CA TRP A 521 20.43 11.73 6.87
C TRP A 521 21.88 11.93 7.32
N SER A 522 22.36 13.17 7.24
CA SER A 522 23.71 13.55 7.70
C SER A 522 23.99 13.24 9.18
N ARG A 523 22.94 13.14 9.99
CA ARG A 523 23.01 12.82 11.42
C ARG A 523 21.80 11.97 11.83
N PRO A 524 21.99 10.95 12.68
CA PRO A 524 20.88 10.17 13.20
C PRO A 524 20.10 10.92 14.28
N GLY A 525 18.89 10.45 14.59
CA GLY A 525 18.13 10.87 15.78
C GLY A 525 17.29 12.13 15.62
N LEU A 526 17.11 12.64 14.40
CA LEU A 526 16.20 13.75 14.11
C LEU A 526 14.91 13.21 13.49
N PRO A 527 13.72 13.78 13.74
CA PRO A 527 12.50 13.29 13.11
C PRO A 527 12.57 13.44 11.58
N LYS A 528 12.37 12.34 10.83
CA LYS A 528 12.51 12.32 9.37
C LYS A 528 11.63 13.36 8.68
N ASN A 529 10.32 13.34 8.95
CA ASN A 529 9.37 14.25 8.31
C ASN A 529 9.71 15.74 8.57
N TRP A 530 10.31 16.05 9.72
CA TRP A 530 10.75 17.41 10.02
C TRP A 530 11.97 17.84 9.20
N VAL A 531 12.99 16.98 9.06
CA VAL A 531 14.21 17.34 8.33
C VAL A 531 14.04 17.32 6.81
N TYR A 532 13.10 16.54 6.27
CA TYR A 532 12.85 16.51 4.83
C TYR A 532 11.84 17.56 4.37
N GLN A 533 10.95 18.04 5.24
CA GLN A 533 9.95 19.03 4.85
C GLN A 533 10.49 20.46 5.06
N PRO A 534 10.75 21.25 4.00
CA PRO A 534 11.28 22.60 4.10
C PRO A 534 10.18 23.60 4.52
N PHE A 535 9.67 23.46 5.75
CA PHE A 535 8.54 24.23 6.25
C PHE A 535 8.77 25.75 6.21
N GLY A 536 10.02 26.22 6.34
CA GLY A 536 10.38 27.63 6.20
C GLY A 536 10.11 28.15 4.79
N MET A 537 10.57 27.41 3.77
CA MET A 537 10.29 27.73 2.37
C MET A 537 8.80 27.62 2.02
N LEU A 538 8.13 26.58 2.51
CA LEU A 538 6.72 26.32 2.20
C LEU A 538 5.77 27.42 2.73
N LYS A 539 6.17 28.17 3.77
CA LYS A 539 5.41 29.32 4.28
C LYS A 539 5.41 30.54 3.37
N VAL A 540 6.34 30.62 2.41
CA VAL A 540 6.40 31.76 1.48
C VAL A 540 5.35 31.58 0.40
N ASP A 541 4.47 32.57 0.25
CA ASP A 541 3.46 32.57 -0.80
C ASP A 541 4.07 32.94 -2.17
N LEU A 542 4.12 31.96 -3.07
CA LEU A 542 4.43 32.17 -4.48
C LEU A 542 3.17 32.52 -5.29
N GLY A 543 1.98 32.25 -4.76
CA GLY A 543 0.69 32.37 -5.43
C GLY A 543 0.45 31.28 -6.48
N ILE A 544 -0.08 31.64 -7.65
CA ILE A 544 -0.45 30.68 -8.70
C ILE A 544 0.47 30.72 -9.93
N PRO A 545 0.64 29.61 -10.66
CA PRO A 545 1.41 29.60 -11.91
C PRO A 545 0.84 30.59 -12.94
N VAL A 546 1.71 31.34 -13.61
CA VAL A 546 1.35 32.29 -14.67
C VAL A 546 2.10 32.00 -15.96
N ALA A 547 1.67 32.64 -17.06
CA ALA A 547 2.34 32.52 -18.35
C ALA A 547 3.83 32.88 -18.27
N ALA A 548 4.65 32.25 -19.10
CA ALA A 548 6.07 32.61 -19.23
C ALA A 548 6.24 34.08 -19.67
N PRO A 549 7.33 34.76 -19.26
CA PRO A 549 7.63 36.11 -19.73
C PRO A 549 7.81 36.17 -21.26
N LYS A 550 7.52 37.34 -21.86
CA LYS A 550 7.72 37.55 -23.31
C LYS A 550 9.20 37.35 -23.68
N GLY A 551 9.45 36.79 -24.86
CA GLY A 551 10.80 36.56 -25.39
C GLY A 551 11.42 35.21 -25.02
N TYR A 552 10.93 34.54 -23.98
CA TYR A 552 11.47 33.23 -23.57
C TYR A 552 10.88 32.08 -24.39
N LYS A 553 11.72 31.09 -24.68
CA LYS A 553 11.33 29.88 -25.44
C LYS A 553 10.70 28.86 -24.49
N ALA A 554 9.59 28.27 -24.89
CA ALA A 554 8.95 27.22 -24.11
C ALA A 554 9.79 25.94 -24.05
N VAL A 555 9.63 25.22 -22.94
CA VAL A 555 9.99 23.81 -22.86
C VAL A 555 8.96 23.00 -23.65
N TRP A 556 9.42 21.99 -24.37
CA TRP A 556 8.56 21.10 -25.13
C TRP A 556 8.41 19.76 -24.40
N TRP A 557 7.20 19.24 -24.36
CA TRP A 557 6.94 17.84 -24.02
C TRP A 557 7.54 16.93 -25.07
N GLN A 558 8.11 15.81 -24.61
CA GLN A 558 8.73 14.78 -25.44
C GLN A 558 8.51 13.40 -24.79
N ALA A 559 7.28 12.89 -24.87
CA ALA A 559 6.89 11.63 -24.25
C ALA A 559 6.56 10.58 -25.33
N GLY A 560 7.54 9.75 -25.68
CA GLY A 560 7.40 8.78 -26.77
C GLY A 560 7.06 9.47 -28.09
N SER A 561 5.91 9.12 -28.67
CA SER A 561 5.37 9.76 -29.89
C SER A 561 4.76 11.14 -29.63
N LEU A 562 4.38 11.46 -28.38
CA LEU A 562 3.74 12.73 -28.04
C LEU A 562 4.77 13.86 -27.93
N ARG A 563 4.53 14.94 -28.68
CA ARG A 563 5.36 16.14 -28.68
C ARG A 563 4.48 17.37 -28.69
N GLY A 564 4.81 18.37 -27.86
CA GLY A 564 3.99 19.59 -27.78
C GLY A 564 4.63 20.71 -26.98
N ASP A 565 4.14 21.93 -27.18
CA ASP A 565 4.56 23.11 -26.41
C ASP A 565 3.90 23.10 -25.03
N SER A 566 4.69 23.16 -23.96
CA SER A 566 4.20 23.08 -22.58
C SER A 566 3.28 24.23 -22.14
N ARG A 567 3.12 25.27 -22.97
CA ARG A 567 2.17 26.38 -22.74
C ARG A 567 0.78 26.12 -23.32
N LYS A 568 0.60 25.04 -24.09
CA LYS A 568 -0.68 24.72 -24.72
C LYS A 568 -1.55 23.90 -23.77
N PRO A 569 -2.88 24.05 -23.82
CA PRO A 569 -3.81 23.30 -22.97
C PRO A 569 -4.08 21.86 -23.47
N ALA A 570 -3.25 21.35 -24.40
CA ALA A 570 -3.38 20.01 -24.97
C ALA A 570 -2.02 19.47 -25.40
N LEU A 571 -1.85 18.15 -25.30
CA LEU A 571 -0.73 17.39 -25.83
C LEU A 571 -1.27 16.23 -26.68
N GLY A 572 -1.22 16.37 -28.00
CA GLY A 572 -1.94 15.45 -28.89
C GLY A 572 -3.45 15.56 -28.65
N ALA A 573 -4.11 14.44 -28.40
CA ALA A 573 -5.54 14.38 -28.05
C ALA A 573 -5.81 14.61 -26.55
N TYR A 574 -4.79 14.68 -25.70
CA TYR A 574 -4.96 14.73 -24.25
C TYR A 574 -5.05 16.18 -23.73
N PRO A 575 -6.13 16.55 -23.03
CA PRO A 575 -6.19 17.82 -22.29
C PRO A 575 -5.10 17.88 -21.22
N VAL A 576 -4.45 19.04 -21.08
CA VAL A 576 -3.45 19.29 -20.03
C VAL A 576 -3.59 20.72 -19.51
N ILE A 577 -3.33 20.94 -18.23
CA ILE A 577 -3.10 22.32 -17.75
C ILE A 577 -1.77 22.81 -18.32
N PRO A 578 -1.71 24.03 -18.91
CA PRO A 578 -0.45 24.61 -19.33
C PRO A 578 0.57 24.67 -18.18
N ALA A 579 1.70 23.96 -18.34
CA ALA A 579 2.78 24.02 -17.37
C ALA A 579 3.48 25.39 -17.37
N ASN A 580 3.45 26.08 -18.52
CA ASN A 580 4.09 27.39 -18.72
C ASN A 580 5.61 27.38 -18.44
N TRP A 581 6.26 26.23 -18.66
CA TRP A 581 7.70 26.09 -18.51
C TRP A 581 8.45 26.77 -19.65
N PHE A 582 9.55 27.43 -19.33
CA PHE A 582 10.39 28.10 -20.29
C PHE A 582 11.88 27.94 -19.97
N TRP A 583 12.72 28.13 -20.98
CA TRP A 583 14.17 28.06 -20.85
C TRP A 583 14.75 29.42 -20.47
N LEU A 584 15.44 29.53 -19.33
CA LEU A 584 16.32 30.65 -19.04
C LEU A 584 17.67 30.50 -19.76
N TYR A 585 18.14 29.26 -19.89
CA TYR A 585 19.37 28.90 -20.59
C TYR A 585 19.22 27.52 -21.23
N ARG A 586 19.92 27.29 -22.34
CA ARG A 586 20.02 25.98 -23.01
C ARG A 586 21.22 25.93 -23.97
N SER A 587 21.89 24.80 -24.06
CA SER A 587 23.04 24.57 -24.97
C SER A 587 23.07 23.16 -25.56
N GLY A 588 24.00 22.90 -26.49
CA GLY A 588 24.25 21.55 -27.07
C GLY A 588 23.11 21.02 -27.95
N TRP A 589 22.81 21.70 -29.06
CA TRP A 589 21.70 21.35 -29.95
C TRP A 589 22.08 20.27 -30.96
N PHE A 590 21.61 19.04 -30.74
CA PHE A 590 21.41 18.04 -31.79
C PHE A 590 19.97 17.49 -31.82
N SER A 591 19.09 17.94 -30.91
CA SER A 591 17.66 17.63 -30.85
C SER A 591 16.85 18.72 -30.10
N ARG A 592 15.53 18.56 -29.94
CA ARG A 592 14.69 19.47 -29.11
C ARG A 592 14.91 19.29 -27.60
N GLN A 593 15.73 18.31 -27.18
CA GLN A 593 16.26 18.20 -25.83
C GLN A 593 17.67 18.79 -25.84
N PRO A 594 17.93 19.86 -25.08
CA PRO A 594 19.28 20.41 -24.98
C PRO A 594 20.16 19.47 -24.15
N ALA A 595 21.46 19.44 -24.43
CA ALA A 595 22.42 18.67 -23.63
C ALA A 595 22.47 19.18 -22.19
N GLU A 596 22.35 20.51 -22.01
CA GLU A 596 22.24 21.20 -20.73
C GLU A 596 21.22 22.34 -20.84
N GLY A 597 20.46 22.59 -19.77
CA GLY A 597 19.50 23.68 -19.73
C GLY A 597 19.08 24.08 -18.33
N VAL A 598 18.52 25.29 -18.24
CA VAL A 598 17.90 25.83 -17.04
C VAL A 598 16.43 26.09 -17.33
N ILE A 599 15.57 25.24 -16.77
CA ILE A 599 14.12 25.35 -16.84
C ILE A 599 13.65 26.32 -15.76
N ALA A 600 12.63 27.12 -16.09
CA ALA A 600 11.94 27.96 -15.13
C ALA A 600 10.42 27.90 -15.29
N ARG A 601 9.73 28.19 -14.19
CA ARG A 601 8.28 28.41 -14.14
C ARG A 601 7.96 29.60 -13.27
N ARG A 602 7.12 30.50 -13.77
CA ARG A 602 6.74 31.72 -13.08
C ARG A 602 5.44 31.54 -12.30
N TYR A 603 5.39 32.14 -11.14
CA TYR A 603 4.20 32.30 -10.31
C TYR A 603 3.86 33.78 -10.16
N THR A 604 2.67 34.12 -9.65
CA THR A 604 2.26 35.52 -9.44
C THR A 604 3.23 36.28 -8.53
N HIS A 605 3.77 35.63 -7.50
CA HIS A 605 4.67 36.22 -6.50
C HIS A 605 6.07 35.60 -6.50
N GLY A 606 6.45 34.83 -7.53
CA GLY A 606 7.74 34.15 -7.52
C GLY A 606 8.16 33.49 -8.83
N LEU A 607 9.32 32.85 -8.77
CA LEU A 607 9.95 32.14 -9.87
C LEU A 607 10.64 30.89 -9.31
N VAL A 608 10.52 29.77 -10.01
CA VAL A 608 11.29 28.57 -9.69
C VAL A 608 12.17 28.21 -10.87
N VAL A 609 13.39 27.75 -10.56
CA VAL A 609 14.43 27.46 -11.54
C VAL A 609 15.11 26.13 -11.24
N TYR A 610 15.57 25.43 -12.27
CA TYR A 610 16.28 24.16 -12.14
C TYR A 610 17.26 23.94 -13.30
N ARG A 611 18.53 23.66 -12.97
CA ARG A 611 19.61 23.37 -13.93
C ARG A 611 19.83 21.87 -14.06
N ALA A 612 19.78 21.32 -15.27
CA ALA A 612 20.04 19.90 -15.51
C ALA A 612 20.68 19.64 -16.87
N VAL A 613 21.20 18.42 -17.04
CA VAL A 613 21.54 17.82 -18.33
C VAL A 613 20.46 16.84 -18.77
N GLN A 614 20.57 16.33 -20.00
CA GLN A 614 19.59 15.42 -20.58
C GLN A 614 19.31 14.18 -19.71
N GLU A 615 20.37 13.47 -19.30
CA GLU A 615 20.29 12.26 -18.48
C GLU A 615 20.13 12.61 -17.00
N ALA A 616 19.58 11.66 -16.23
CA ALA A 616 19.45 11.79 -14.78
C ALA A 616 20.70 11.25 -14.06
N GLY A 617 20.95 11.70 -12.83
CA GLY A 617 21.91 11.07 -11.92
C GLY A 617 23.39 11.13 -12.37
N GLN A 618 23.77 11.99 -13.31
CA GLN A 618 25.17 12.09 -13.74
C GLN A 618 26.05 12.68 -12.63
N GLN A 619 26.87 11.83 -11.99
CA GLN A 619 27.74 12.23 -10.87
C GLN A 619 28.65 13.42 -11.22
N ARG A 620 29.30 13.37 -12.39
CA ARG A 620 30.17 14.47 -12.87
C ARG A 620 29.43 15.80 -13.00
N PHE A 621 28.17 15.77 -13.41
CA PHE A 621 27.37 16.98 -13.54
C PHE A 621 26.98 17.53 -12.16
N GLN A 622 26.65 16.68 -11.18
CA GLN A 622 26.31 17.11 -9.81
C GLN A 622 27.39 17.99 -9.14
N GLU A 623 28.66 17.72 -9.47
CA GLU A 623 29.85 18.43 -8.97
C GLU A 623 30.32 19.58 -9.87
N THR A 624 29.61 19.83 -10.98
CA THR A 624 29.97 20.91 -11.91
C THR A 624 29.81 22.27 -11.24
N ARG A 625 30.76 23.17 -11.53
CA ARG A 625 30.77 24.53 -10.98
C ARG A 625 29.46 25.28 -11.25
N PRO A 626 29.02 26.15 -10.33
CA PRO A 626 27.86 26.99 -10.55
C PRO A 626 27.98 27.82 -11.82
N MET A 627 26.86 27.94 -12.53
CA MET A 627 26.71 28.79 -13.70
C MET A 627 25.81 29.96 -13.35
N ARG A 628 26.22 31.18 -13.70
CA ARG A 628 25.42 32.39 -13.55
C ARG A 628 24.36 32.47 -14.65
N ILE A 629 23.11 32.65 -14.25
CA ILE A 629 21.92 32.73 -15.11
C ILE A 629 21.18 34.03 -14.84
N SER A 630 20.92 34.83 -15.87
CA SER A 630 20.09 36.03 -15.76
C SER A 630 18.62 35.68 -15.50
N LEU A 631 17.99 36.41 -14.59
CA LEU A 631 16.59 36.26 -14.22
C LEU A 631 15.70 37.24 -15.00
N PRO A 632 14.42 36.90 -15.25
CA PRO A 632 13.47 37.74 -16.00
C PRO A 632 12.86 38.87 -15.15
N GLY A 633 13.60 39.39 -14.16
CA GLY A 633 13.13 40.36 -13.17
C GLY A 633 14.01 40.33 -11.91
N THR A 634 13.60 41.06 -10.88
CA THR A 634 14.29 41.09 -9.59
C THR A 634 13.59 40.19 -8.58
N TYR A 635 14.36 39.30 -7.97
CA TYR A 635 13.86 38.28 -7.06
C TYR A 635 14.71 38.17 -5.79
N GLU A 636 14.21 37.50 -4.78
CA GLU A 636 14.95 37.13 -3.57
C GLU A 636 14.92 35.61 -3.44
N GLN A 637 16.09 34.97 -3.29
CA GLN A 637 16.17 33.53 -3.13
C GLN A 637 15.68 33.14 -1.74
N ILE A 638 14.82 32.13 -1.67
CA ILE A 638 14.32 31.58 -0.41
C ILE A 638 15.22 30.42 -0.01
N PHE A 639 15.75 30.45 1.21
CA PHE A 639 16.58 29.39 1.78
C PHE A 639 15.74 28.42 2.63
N TYR A 640 16.31 27.25 2.93
CA TYR A 640 15.67 26.16 3.67
C TYR A 640 14.91 26.59 4.95
N ASP A 641 15.47 27.52 5.73
CA ASP A 641 14.87 28.02 6.98
C ASP A 641 13.76 29.08 6.75
N GLY A 642 13.52 29.49 5.50
CA GLY A 642 12.57 30.52 5.10
C GLY A 642 13.16 31.93 5.05
N SER A 643 14.44 32.11 5.40
CA SER A 643 15.14 33.38 5.17
C SER A 643 15.29 33.64 3.67
N VAL A 644 15.53 34.90 3.31
CA VAL A 644 15.67 35.32 1.92
C VAL A 644 16.99 36.05 1.67
N SER A 645 17.50 35.97 0.44
CA SER A 645 18.65 36.75 0.00
C SER A 645 18.30 38.23 -0.21
N GLU A 646 19.32 39.05 -0.39
CA GLU A 646 19.19 40.36 -1.03
C GLU A 646 18.53 40.23 -2.43
N PRO A 647 17.90 41.29 -2.96
CA PRO A 647 17.36 41.30 -4.31
C PRO A 647 18.44 41.01 -5.38
N ILE A 648 18.15 40.05 -6.26
CA ILE A 648 19.03 39.57 -7.31
C ILE A 648 18.33 39.58 -8.68
N ASN A 649 19.10 39.88 -9.72
CA ASN A 649 18.69 39.78 -11.13
C ASN A 649 19.44 38.66 -11.89
N TYR A 650 20.27 37.90 -11.18
CA TYR A 650 20.92 36.68 -11.65
C TYR A 650 20.96 35.66 -10.52
N ILE A 651 21.09 34.37 -10.85
CA ILE A 651 21.32 33.30 -9.89
C ILE A 651 22.49 32.42 -10.32
N GLU A 652 23.21 31.85 -9.36
CA GLU A 652 24.27 30.87 -9.60
C GLU A 652 23.76 29.47 -9.24
N LEU A 653 23.72 28.56 -10.22
CA LEU A 653 23.21 27.20 -10.04
C LEU A 653 24.29 26.18 -10.39
N GLY A 654 24.64 25.29 -9.46
CA GLY A 654 25.42 24.07 -9.71
C GLY A 654 24.63 23.04 -10.52
N GLY A 655 25.26 21.92 -10.89
CA GLY A 655 24.57 20.88 -11.64
C GLY A 655 23.47 20.20 -10.84
N TYR A 656 22.31 19.98 -11.45
CA TYR A 656 21.10 19.49 -10.80
C TYR A 656 20.67 20.33 -9.59
N GLN A 657 21.00 21.62 -9.55
CA GLN A 657 20.54 22.52 -8.49
C GLN A 657 19.25 23.24 -8.92
N GLY A 658 18.28 23.26 -8.00
CA GLY A 658 17.08 24.06 -8.10
C GLY A 658 17.03 25.17 -7.06
N ALA A 659 16.26 26.21 -7.33
CA ALA A 659 15.99 27.28 -6.39
C ALA A 659 14.55 27.78 -6.50
N VAL A 660 14.02 28.21 -5.36
CA VAL A 660 12.72 28.88 -5.24
C VAL A 660 12.97 30.34 -4.91
N LEU A 661 12.36 31.23 -5.68
CA LEU A 661 12.58 32.66 -5.59
C LEU A 661 11.23 33.36 -5.38
N ARG A 662 11.17 34.32 -4.46
CA ARG A 662 10.04 35.24 -4.37
C ARG A 662 10.34 36.52 -5.16
N LYS A 663 9.31 37.17 -5.67
CA LYS A 663 9.44 38.45 -6.36
C LYS A 663 9.81 39.53 -5.33
N SER A 664 10.77 40.40 -5.65
CA SER A 664 11.13 41.50 -4.75
C SER A 664 10.05 42.60 -4.76
N GLU A 665 9.75 43.16 -3.58
CA GLU A 665 8.75 44.23 -3.40
C GLU A 665 9.16 45.57 -4.05
N GLN A 666 10.41 45.70 -4.54
CA GLN A 666 10.90 46.90 -5.20
C GLN A 666 10.42 47.04 -6.67
N GLU A 667 9.74 46.04 -7.24
CA GLU A 667 9.00 46.18 -8.50
C GLU A 667 7.55 46.61 -8.24
N LYS A 668 7.31 47.92 -8.06
CA LYS A 668 5.99 48.53 -8.26
C LYS A 668 5.77 48.95 -9.70
#